data_AF-B0Y4G5-F1
#
_entry.id   AF-B0Y4G5-F1
#
_cell.length_a   1.000
_cell.length_b   1.000
_cell.length_c   1.000
_cell.angle_alpha   90.00
_cell.angle_beta   90.00
_cell.angle_gamma   90.00
#
_symmetry.space_group_name_H-M   'P 1'
#
loop_
_entity.id
_entity.type
_entity.pdbx_description
1 polymer ?
#
loop_
_entity_poly.entity_id
_entity_poly.type
_entity_poly.pdbx_seq_one_letter_code
_entity_poly.pdbx_strand_id
1 'polypeptide(L)'
;MREMYSRSAQKFEDQILTVDVKIEQDDLTISERHAMSYLAIDDRLIYAPIQTIMDRFSNDLIIEWTYTIDLDREMFAVDDAACFKLFNIPRGGRWIRYLAEDAQRRRKLSDNTPKDIIADISWKPNINPNLRVLGEALNIELLSLTDFAAETMLRLDLDTTVDKQMMPVRINFLMTTFLQMCRVYRKILDRFVLAWEPSCFMFREMAFAVLSLAAGEVFFEFSEVLDAKYRENGYYLLPDSRTPKYHTRMLPRFIHESHLPGIEPGSAPKSTSFWFHDVLVHLNSRLDLDDVEEASVVAVVNDGLDQGYEEFYAMVLSILDVVLIRVQKGRDGKPYIRRSPLMALFEFTEENSGYAHGPRTRLSQSQQGLNKQDSHGAKQKDTSPGESDAAEEDGAASDISADPAAAGYFTFMLMYHFFNAAAAERLAGTRSLLFPNEILSLIMDFSDMRTYLALAQSSAFCHELSHHKLRLNDEYAVIGSGEDSETFVLEDLHSGKKIHSKLSMYQKNWLGHPIADGLKLSPVIGVTNTKRLSIMDDVTIQLSDVTPKDPVWSEAEEGSSQEQHGWSFPPNEEDGDLIFNLPNDAYLGAVETAWGRYLSKLARDAGEPDSEFFSTMLRNRLYRCLLPPGYRELGMEPFLCSGFHAFFRHERDKTPEEWEQTLQYVARQLSKLEVRPRERFRRWGHPVIVAFSARVKLFYYVFHREVKPPICSNPKSYTVEIADKCTDPNSGRRLVQLIAGEDPIDLKDDDGRMRFES
;
A
#
# COMPACT_ATOMS: atom_id res chain seq x y z
N MET A 1 -5.48 -3.65 26.78
CA MET A 1 -4.90 -3.46 25.42
C MET A 1 -5.76 -4.11 24.36
N ARG A 2 -5.89 -5.44 24.28
CA ARG A 2 -6.75 -6.10 23.25
C ARG A 2 -8.16 -5.50 23.16
N GLU A 3 -8.85 -5.34 24.28
CA GLU A 3 -10.19 -4.73 24.30
C GLU A 3 -10.22 -3.26 23.84
N MET A 4 -9.16 -2.49 24.13
CA MET A 4 -9.04 -1.12 23.62
C MET A 4 -8.79 -1.12 22.11
N TYR A 5 -7.92 -2.00 21.61
CA TYR A 5 -7.69 -2.16 20.18
C TYR A 5 -8.95 -2.58 19.44
N SER A 6 -9.71 -3.54 19.97
CA SER A 6 -10.98 -3.96 19.37
C SER A 6 -11.99 -2.80 19.31
N ARG A 7 -12.10 -1.99 20.38
CA ARG A 7 -12.97 -0.80 20.38
C ARG A 7 -12.51 0.27 19.39
N SER A 8 -11.21 0.53 19.29
CA SER A 8 -10.64 1.46 18.33
C SER A 8 -10.83 0.98 16.89
N ALA A 9 -10.64 -0.31 16.63
CA ALA A 9 -10.89 -0.93 15.32
C ALA A 9 -12.36 -0.81 14.91
N GLN A 10 -13.28 -1.13 15.81
CA GLN A 10 -14.72 -0.98 15.55
C GLN A 10 -15.09 0.48 15.29
N LYS A 11 -14.60 1.43 16.11
CA LYS A 11 -14.83 2.87 15.87
C LYS A 11 -14.26 3.30 14.52
N PHE A 12 -13.12 2.75 14.12
CA PHE A 12 -12.49 3.04 12.85
C PHE A 12 -13.32 2.53 11.66
N GLU A 13 -13.80 1.28 11.72
CA GLU A 13 -14.69 0.70 10.72
C GLU A 13 -16.00 1.48 10.59
N ASP A 14 -16.65 1.80 11.71
CA ASP A 14 -17.97 2.42 11.73
C ASP A 14 -17.95 3.92 11.38
N GLN A 15 -16.89 4.65 11.75
CA GLN A 15 -16.88 6.12 11.70
C GLN A 15 -15.90 6.73 10.70
N ILE A 16 -14.86 5.99 10.30
CA ILE A 16 -13.81 6.52 9.39
C ILE A 16 -13.90 5.90 8.00
N LEU A 17 -14.02 4.57 7.93
CA LEU A 17 -14.13 3.89 6.62
C LEU A 17 -15.48 4.19 5.95
N THR A 18 -16.49 4.45 6.75
CA THR A 18 -17.85 4.78 6.29
C THR A 18 -17.97 6.28 6.00
N VAL A 19 -18.21 6.64 4.73
CA VAL A 19 -18.26 8.04 4.25
C VAL A 19 -19.67 8.40 3.78
N ASP A 20 -20.35 9.30 4.50
CA ASP A 20 -21.63 9.87 4.04
C ASP A 20 -21.40 11.13 3.19
N VAL A 21 -21.51 10.99 1.87
CA VAL A 21 -21.29 12.07 0.90
C VAL A 21 -22.43 13.09 0.89
N LYS A 22 -23.57 12.80 1.53
CA LYS A 22 -24.71 13.73 1.60
C LYS A 22 -24.54 14.81 2.66
N ILE A 23 -23.63 14.60 3.60
CA ILE A 23 -23.16 15.62 4.50
C ILE A 23 -21.96 16.22 3.77
N GLU A 24 -22.07 17.44 3.25
CA GLU A 24 -20.86 18.14 2.86
C GLU A 24 -19.98 18.17 4.11
N GLN A 25 -18.81 17.53 4.07
CA GLN A 25 -17.87 17.65 5.19
C GLN A 25 -17.56 19.12 5.45
N ASP A 26 -17.77 19.99 4.45
CA ASP A 26 -17.66 21.44 4.55
C ASP A 26 -18.73 22.12 5.44
N ASP A 27 -19.91 21.52 5.63
CA ASP A 27 -20.94 21.99 6.56
C ASP A 27 -20.61 21.65 8.03
N LEU A 28 -19.73 20.68 8.27
CA LEU A 28 -19.24 20.37 9.60
C LEU A 28 -18.25 21.44 10.05
N THR A 29 -18.37 21.86 11.31
CA THR A 29 -17.32 22.66 11.94
C THR A 29 -15.99 21.91 11.91
N ILE A 30 -14.86 22.61 11.88
CA ILE A 30 -13.51 22.00 11.88
C ILE A 30 -13.37 20.99 13.02
N SER A 31 -13.95 21.31 14.18
CA SER A 31 -13.94 20.45 15.36
C SER A 31 -14.80 19.19 15.23
N GLU A 32 -15.93 19.25 14.50
CA GLU A 32 -16.73 18.05 14.17
C GLU A 32 -16.02 17.16 13.15
N ARG A 33 -15.43 17.74 12.10
CA ARG A 33 -14.60 16.99 11.15
C ARG A 33 -13.44 16.31 11.85
N HIS A 34 -12.81 17.02 12.79
CA HIS A 34 -11.73 16.48 13.60
C HIS A 34 -12.19 15.30 14.47
N ALA A 35 -13.34 15.41 15.15
CA ALA A 35 -13.91 14.32 15.94
C ALA A 35 -14.20 13.05 15.11
N MET A 36 -14.44 13.23 13.81
CA MET A 36 -14.69 12.17 12.82
C MET A 36 -13.43 11.71 12.05
N SER A 37 -12.23 12.20 12.40
CA SER A 37 -10.97 11.77 11.77
C SER A 37 -10.33 10.58 12.51
N TYR A 38 -9.53 9.77 11.80
CA TYR A 38 -8.75 8.69 12.42
C TYR A 38 -7.75 9.21 13.46
N LEU A 39 -7.30 10.45 13.32
CA LEU A 39 -6.46 11.16 14.29
C LEU A 39 -7.18 11.33 15.65
N ALA A 40 -8.51 11.38 15.69
CA ALA A 40 -9.29 11.41 16.91
C ALA A 40 -9.59 10.02 17.51
N ILE A 41 -9.44 8.95 16.71
CA ILE A 41 -9.55 7.56 17.20
C ILE A 41 -8.26 7.12 17.89
N ASP A 42 -7.13 7.46 17.29
CA ASP A 42 -5.81 7.25 17.87
C ASP A 42 -4.92 8.43 17.50
N ASP A 43 -4.64 9.27 18.50
CA ASP A 43 -3.86 10.49 18.35
C ASP A 43 -2.43 10.23 17.86
N ARG A 44 -1.94 8.99 17.97
CA ARG A 44 -0.59 8.56 17.57
C ARG A 44 -0.48 8.27 16.08
N LEU A 45 -1.60 8.06 15.39
CA LEU A 45 -1.62 7.82 13.96
C LEU A 45 -1.40 9.15 13.24
N ILE A 46 -0.57 9.14 12.20
CA ILE A 46 -0.35 10.29 11.29
C ILE A 46 -1.00 10.00 9.93
N TYR A 47 -1.31 8.72 9.68
CA TYR A 47 -1.90 8.19 8.46
C TYR A 47 -3.01 7.24 8.87
N ALA A 48 -4.00 7.06 7.98
CA ALA A 48 -5.07 6.13 8.29
C ALA A 48 -4.50 4.70 8.45
N PRO A 49 -4.91 3.95 9.49
CA PRO A 49 -4.33 2.66 9.86
C PRO A 49 -4.49 1.55 8.81
N ILE A 50 -5.31 1.76 7.78
CA ILE A 50 -5.56 0.80 6.69
C ILE A 50 -5.07 1.33 5.31
N GLN A 51 -4.46 2.52 5.25
CA GLN A 51 -3.80 2.93 4.01
C GLN A 51 -2.74 1.89 3.65
N THR A 52 -2.85 1.30 2.45
CA THR A 52 -1.75 0.50 1.92
C THR A 52 -0.61 1.46 1.64
N ILE A 53 0.42 1.45 2.49
CA ILE A 53 1.47 2.47 2.48
C ILE A 53 2.48 2.23 1.35
N MET A 54 2.05 2.40 0.10
CA MET A 54 2.87 2.10 -1.08
C MET A 54 4.21 2.85 -1.09
N ASP A 55 4.18 4.14 -0.72
CA ASP A 55 5.32 5.07 -0.80
C ASP A 55 6.33 4.94 0.35
N ARG A 56 6.01 4.29 1.48
CA ARG A 56 7.01 4.06 2.54
C ARG A 56 7.84 2.79 2.34
N PHE A 57 7.53 2.02 1.31
CA PHE A 57 8.26 0.79 0.99
C PHE A 57 9.43 1.04 0.04
N SER A 58 9.70 2.30 -0.33
CA SER A 58 11.01 2.71 -0.83
C SER A 58 11.89 3.09 0.35
N ASN A 59 12.94 2.29 0.59
CA ASN A 59 14.11 2.75 1.35
C ASN A 59 14.82 3.84 0.53
N ASP A 60 14.22 5.03 0.43
CA ASP A 60 14.77 6.16 -0.33
C ASP A 60 16.03 6.73 0.33
N LEU A 61 16.32 6.31 1.57
CA LEU A 61 17.55 6.60 2.28
C LEU A 61 18.18 5.25 2.66
N ILE A 62 19.39 4.99 2.15
CA ILE A 62 20.19 3.75 2.21
C ILE A 62 20.54 3.26 3.65
N ILE A 63 19.88 3.79 4.69
CA ILE A 63 20.34 3.72 6.09
C ILE A 63 19.26 3.27 7.09
N GLU A 64 18.01 3.03 6.69
CA GLU A 64 16.92 2.73 7.64
C GLU A 64 16.57 1.23 7.70
N TRP A 65 16.47 0.67 8.91
CA TRP A 65 15.92 -0.66 9.16
C TRP A 65 14.44 -0.51 9.47
N THR A 66 13.59 -1.27 8.79
CA THR A 66 12.16 -1.34 9.10
C THR A 66 11.92 -2.45 10.11
N TYR A 67 11.21 -2.14 11.19
CA TYR A 67 10.82 -3.11 12.21
C TYR A 67 9.30 -3.25 12.24
N THR A 68 8.82 -4.47 12.02
CA THR A 68 7.39 -4.80 12.08
C THR A 68 7.15 -5.71 13.29
N ILE A 69 6.26 -5.30 14.20
CA ILE A 69 5.80 -6.15 15.31
C ILE A 69 4.35 -6.53 15.03
N ASP A 70 4.14 -7.80 14.68
CA ASP A 70 2.81 -8.38 14.48
C ASP A 70 2.38 -9.07 15.79
N LEU A 71 1.44 -8.45 16.50
CA LEU A 71 0.95 -8.97 17.78
C LEU A 71 -0.10 -10.08 17.62
N ASP A 72 -0.75 -10.17 16.45
CA ASP A 72 -1.79 -11.16 16.19
C ASP A 72 -1.16 -12.50 15.84
N ARG A 73 -0.06 -12.47 15.09
CA ARG A 73 0.75 -13.66 14.76
C ARG A 73 1.89 -13.91 15.75
N GLU A 74 2.07 -13.02 16.71
CA GLU A 74 3.21 -13.02 17.65
C GLU A 74 4.56 -13.11 16.92
N MET A 75 4.80 -12.20 15.98
CA MET A 75 6.02 -12.14 15.17
C MET A 75 6.72 -10.78 15.26
N PHE A 76 8.03 -10.81 15.10
CA PHE A 76 8.88 -9.63 14.91
C PHE A 76 9.64 -9.79 13.60
N ALA A 77 9.44 -8.89 12.64
CA ALA A 77 10.12 -8.89 11.37
C ALA A 77 11.05 -7.69 11.23
N VAL A 78 12.19 -7.92 10.57
CA VAL A 78 13.15 -6.89 10.18
C VAL A 78 13.19 -6.84 8.66
N ASP A 79 12.93 -5.66 8.10
CA ASP A 79 12.78 -5.40 6.66
C ASP A 79 11.82 -6.41 5.99
N ASP A 80 10.86 -6.91 6.77
CA ASP A 80 9.78 -7.84 6.38
C ASP A 80 10.26 -9.18 5.78
N ALA A 81 11.56 -9.44 5.87
CA ALA A 81 12.19 -10.66 5.42
C ALA A 81 12.64 -11.53 6.60
N ALA A 82 13.36 -10.96 7.57
CA ALA A 82 13.87 -11.71 8.71
C ALA A 82 12.83 -11.78 9.85
N CYS A 83 12.08 -12.87 9.92
CA CYS A 83 10.97 -13.05 10.86
C CYS A 83 11.33 -13.93 12.07
N PHE A 84 11.12 -13.40 13.27
CA PHE A 84 11.33 -14.06 14.56
C PHE A 84 10.00 -14.27 15.30
N LYS A 85 9.88 -15.37 16.04
CA LYS A 85 8.77 -15.56 16.98
C LYS A 85 8.92 -14.59 18.16
N LEU A 86 7.93 -13.75 18.37
CA LEU A 86 7.98 -12.66 19.36
C LEU A 86 8.17 -13.20 20.79
N PHE A 87 7.53 -14.32 21.15
CA PHE A 87 7.67 -14.91 22.48
C PHE A 87 9.04 -15.55 22.75
N ASN A 88 9.74 -15.97 21.69
CA ASN A 88 11.02 -16.69 21.79
C ASN A 88 12.22 -15.86 21.27
N ILE A 89 12.02 -14.58 20.97
CA ILE A 89 13.08 -13.76 20.40
C ILE A 89 14.24 -13.59 21.41
N PRO A 90 15.50 -13.81 20.98
CA PRO A 90 16.67 -13.64 21.84
C PRO A 90 16.78 -12.22 22.42
N ARG A 91 16.65 -12.10 23.75
CA ARG A 91 16.64 -10.82 24.48
C ARG A 91 18.00 -10.11 24.48
N GLY A 92 17.96 -8.80 24.74
CA GLY A 92 19.14 -7.95 24.93
C GLY A 92 19.90 -7.62 23.64
N GLY A 93 19.20 -7.52 22.51
CA GLY A 93 19.79 -7.27 21.19
C GLY A 93 20.51 -8.49 20.58
N ARG A 94 20.53 -9.64 21.26
CA ARG A 94 21.19 -10.86 20.76
C ARG A 94 20.55 -11.44 19.51
N TRP A 95 19.31 -11.07 19.20
CA TRP A 95 18.64 -11.49 17.98
C TRP A 95 19.33 -10.95 16.71
N ILE A 96 20.03 -9.81 16.82
CA ILE A 96 20.76 -9.16 15.70
C ILE A 96 21.82 -10.10 15.11
N ARG A 97 22.42 -10.99 15.92
CA ARG A 97 23.44 -11.95 15.45
C ARG A 97 22.90 -12.99 14.45
N TYR A 98 21.57 -13.11 14.38
CA TYR A 98 20.89 -14.02 13.46
C TYR A 98 20.44 -13.33 12.19
N LEU A 99 20.74 -12.04 12.02
CA LEU A 99 20.60 -11.37 10.74
C LEU A 99 21.81 -11.65 9.87
N ALA A 100 21.56 -11.91 8.60
CA ALA A 100 22.57 -12.04 7.55
C ALA A 100 22.09 -11.27 6.31
N GLU A 101 22.99 -11.16 5.34
CA GLU A 101 22.67 -10.65 4.02
C GLU A 101 22.93 -11.76 2.99
N ASP A 102 22.13 -11.78 1.93
CA ASP A 102 22.42 -12.64 0.78
C ASP A 102 23.34 -11.95 -0.24
N ALA A 103 23.57 -12.59 -1.38
CA ALA A 103 24.45 -12.07 -2.43
C ALA A 103 23.97 -10.72 -3.00
N GLN A 104 22.67 -10.43 -2.91
CA GLN A 104 22.02 -9.21 -3.37
C GLN A 104 21.91 -8.16 -2.25
N ARG A 105 22.57 -8.37 -1.10
CA ARG A 105 22.51 -7.52 0.09
C ARG A 105 21.11 -7.41 0.70
N ARG A 106 20.23 -8.38 0.43
CA ARG A 106 18.91 -8.45 1.07
C ARG A 106 19.05 -9.07 2.45
N ARG A 107 18.30 -8.54 3.41
CA ARG A 107 18.33 -9.04 4.79
C ARG A 107 17.62 -10.39 4.86
N LYS A 108 18.29 -11.38 5.44
CA LYS A 108 17.72 -12.70 5.72
C LYS A 108 18.08 -13.18 7.11
N LEU A 109 17.47 -14.28 7.54
CA LEU A 109 17.95 -15.03 8.69
C LEU A 109 19.24 -15.77 8.33
N SER A 110 20.20 -15.76 9.25
CA SER A 110 21.43 -16.54 9.14
C SER A 110 21.10 -18.03 9.06
N ASP A 111 21.86 -18.80 8.28
CA ASP A 111 21.65 -20.24 8.11
C ASP A 111 21.81 -21.02 9.44
N ASN A 112 22.48 -20.42 10.43
CA ASN A 112 22.66 -20.96 11.79
C ASN A 112 21.53 -20.58 12.77
N THR A 113 20.44 -19.99 12.29
CA THR A 113 19.32 -19.55 13.14
C THR A 113 18.53 -20.76 13.67
N PRO A 114 18.37 -20.91 15.00
CA PRO A 114 17.59 -22.02 15.57
C PRO A 114 16.12 -22.02 15.11
N LYS A 115 15.60 -23.17 14.67
CA LYS A 115 14.22 -23.30 14.14
C LYS A 115 13.12 -22.90 15.13
N ASP A 116 13.40 -22.98 16.44
CA ASP A 116 12.45 -22.61 17.48
C ASP A 116 12.24 -21.09 17.60
N ILE A 117 13.16 -20.27 17.08
CA ILE A 117 13.02 -18.80 17.07
C ILE A 117 12.55 -18.23 15.73
N ILE A 118 12.61 -19.01 14.64
CA ILE A 118 12.15 -18.59 13.30
C ILE A 118 10.63 -18.53 13.27
N ALA A 119 10.06 -17.40 12.88
CA ALA A 119 8.64 -17.28 12.60
C ALA A 119 8.33 -17.63 11.15
N ASP A 120 7.19 -18.28 10.94
CA ASP A 120 6.67 -18.60 9.60
C ASP A 120 5.62 -17.56 9.24
N ILE A 121 5.96 -16.71 8.26
CA ILE A 121 5.05 -15.65 7.79
C ILE A 121 3.93 -16.20 6.91
N SER A 122 4.11 -17.41 6.37
CA SER A 122 3.22 -17.99 5.38
C SER A 122 1.87 -18.33 6.01
N TRP A 123 0.80 -17.88 5.36
CA TRP A 123 -0.52 -18.43 5.62
C TRP A 123 -0.53 -19.92 5.29
N LYS A 124 -1.21 -20.70 6.15
CA LYS A 124 -1.31 -22.16 6.02
C LYS A 124 -2.72 -22.52 5.58
N PRO A 125 -2.91 -22.95 4.34
CA PRO A 125 -4.21 -23.37 3.85
C PRO A 125 -4.73 -24.56 4.65
N ASN A 126 -6.00 -24.49 5.05
CA ASN A 126 -6.66 -25.64 5.66
C ASN A 126 -7.24 -26.52 4.55
N ILE A 127 -6.65 -27.70 4.36
CA ILE A 127 -7.06 -28.64 3.32
C ILE A 127 -8.08 -29.61 3.91
N ASN A 128 -9.30 -29.58 3.37
CA ASN A 128 -10.33 -30.54 3.77
C ASN A 128 -9.95 -31.94 3.25
N PRO A 129 -9.72 -32.94 4.12
CA PRO A 129 -9.30 -34.28 3.70
C PRO A 129 -10.35 -34.99 2.83
N ASN A 130 -11.63 -34.62 2.95
CA ASN A 130 -12.70 -35.20 2.14
C ASN A 130 -12.58 -34.83 0.64
N LEU A 131 -11.88 -33.72 0.32
CA LEU A 131 -11.67 -33.31 -1.07
C LEU A 131 -10.75 -34.28 -1.83
N ARG A 132 -9.83 -34.97 -1.16
CA ARG A 132 -9.00 -35.98 -1.83
C ARG A 132 -9.83 -37.16 -2.34
N VAL A 133 -10.75 -37.66 -1.51
CA VAL A 133 -11.66 -38.76 -1.88
C VAL A 133 -12.60 -38.34 -3.02
N LEU A 134 -13.10 -37.10 -2.97
CA LEU A 134 -13.91 -36.53 -4.05
C LEU A 134 -13.09 -36.38 -5.35
N GLY A 135 -11.83 -35.94 -5.24
CA GLY A 135 -10.91 -35.81 -6.36
C GLY A 135 -10.67 -37.13 -7.08
N GLU A 136 -10.51 -38.24 -6.36
CA GLU A 136 -10.37 -39.57 -6.97
C GLU A 136 -11.64 -40.01 -7.74
N ALA A 137 -12.81 -39.54 -7.33
CA ALA A 137 -14.07 -39.82 -8.02
C ALA A 137 -14.28 -38.94 -9.26
N LEU A 138 -13.69 -37.74 -9.28
CA LEU A 138 -13.72 -36.82 -10.40
C LEU A 138 -12.58 -37.16 -11.37
N ASN A 139 -12.90 -37.56 -12.59
CA ASN A 139 -11.88 -37.85 -13.61
C ASN A 139 -11.34 -36.53 -14.19
N ILE A 140 -10.43 -35.87 -13.45
CA ILE A 140 -9.83 -34.58 -13.81
C ILE A 140 -8.58 -34.82 -14.68
N GLU A 141 -8.65 -34.39 -15.93
CA GLU A 141 -7.55 -34.49 -16.89
C GLU A 141 -6.71 -33.21 -16.88
N LEU A 142 -5.40 -33.36 -16.60
CA LEU A 142 -4.43 -32.29 -16.74
C LEU A 142 -3.93 -32.24 -18.19
N LEU A 143 -4.23 -31.16 -18.89
CA LEU A 143 -3.74 -30.92 -20.25
C LEU A 143 -2.36 -30.24 -20.24
N SER A 144 -1.60 -30.42 -21.32
CA SER A 144 -0.45 -29.55 -21.58
C SER A 144 -0.93 -28.13 -21.86
N LEU A 145 -0.04 -27.15 -21.65
CA LEU A 145 -0.36 -25.75 -21.87
C LEU A 145 -0.77 -25.46 -23.32
N THR A 146 -0.09 -26.11 -24.28
CA THR A 146 -0.38 -26.01 -25.71
C THR A 146 -1.74 -26.62 -26.07
N ASP A 147 -2.06 -27.78 -25.50
CA ASP A 147 -3.35 -28.44 -25.77
C ASP A 147 -4.51 -27.62 -25.20
N PHE A 148 -4.35 -27.11 -23.97
CA PHE A 148 -5.35 -26.26 -23.35
C PHE A 148 -5.53 -24.94 -24.11
N ALA A 149 -4.43 -24.29 -24.54
CA ALA A 149 -4.50 -23.07 -25.33
C ALA A 149 -5.25 -23.28 -26.67
N ALA A 150 -4.98 -24.40 -27.35
CA ALA A 150 -5.67 -24.77 -28.58
C ALA A 150 -7.19 -24.95 -28.36
N GLU A 151 -7.62 -25.51 -27.22
CA GLU A 151 -9.04 -25.61 -26.86
C GLU A 151 -9.69 -24.22 -26.65
N THR A 152 -8.96 -23.28 -26.06
CA THR A 152 -9.42 -21.89 -25.89
C THR A 152 -9.35 -21.03 -27.16
N MET A 153 -9.18 -21.65 -28.33
CA MET A 153 -9.02 -21.00 -29.64
C MET A 153 -7.82 -20.05 -29.76
N LEU A 154 -6.82 -20.18 -28.88
CA LEU A 154 -5.55 -19.47 -29.01
C LEU A 154 -4.68 -20.25 -30.00
N ARG A 155 -4.59 -19.79 -31.25
CA ARG A 155 -3.58 -20.28 -32.20
C ARG A 155 -2.22 -19.74 -31.78
N LEU A 156 -1.48 -20.49 -30.96
CA LEU A 156 -0.08 -20.19 -30.73
C LEU A 156 0.80 -20.94 -31.71
N ASP A 157 1.62 -20.20 -32.43
CA ASP A 157 2.93 -20.69 -32.84
C ASP A 157 3.89 -20.32 -31.70
N LEU A 158 4.20 -21.30 -30.83
CA LEU A 158 5.03 -21.09 -29.64
C LEU A 158 6.51 -20.75 -29.98
N ASP A 159 6.88 -20.83 -31.26
CA ASP A 159 8.25 -20.66 -31.79
C ASP A 159 8.59 -19.22 -32.19
N THR A 160 7.64 -18.28 -32.12
CA THR A 160 7.88 -16.87 -32.44
C THR A 160 7.54 -16.00 -31.25
N THR A 161 8.46 -15.10 -30.88
CA THR A 161 8.21 -13.97 -29.97
C THR A 161 6.83 -13.39 -30.25
N VAL A 162 5.95 -13.32 -29.25
CA VAL A 162 4.60 -12.76 -29.39
C VAL A 162 4.72 -11.34 -29.91
N ASP A 163 4.54 -11.17 -31.22
CA ASP A 163 4.65 -9.87 -31.86
C ASP A 163 3.40 -9.07 -31.46
N LYS A 164 3.59 -8.07 -30.60
CA LYS A 164 2.51 -7.20 -30.10
C LYS A 164 1.70 -6.59 -31.26
N GLN A 165 2.29 -6.50 -32.45
CA GLN A 165 1.69 -5.94 -33.65
C GLN A 165 0.58 -6.82 -34.26
N MET A 166 0.51 -8.13 -33.93
CA MET A 166 -0.53 -9.04 -34.44
C MET A 166 -1.71 -9.26 -33.48
N MET A 167 -1.65 -8.72 -32.26
CA MET A 167 -2.71 -8.91 -31.26
C MET A 167 -3.90 -7.96 -31.49
N PRO A 168 -5.14 -8.40 -31.22
CA PRO A 168 -6.29 -7.49 -31.19
C PRO A 168 -6.02 -6.29 -30.26
N VAL A 169 -6.39 -5.09 -30.71
CA VAL A 169 -6.03 -3.86 -29.98
C VAL A 169 -6.54 -3.84 -28.54
N ARG A 170 -7.73 -4.41 -28.31
CA ARG A 170 -8.35 -4.50 -26.98
C ARG A 170 -7.50 -5.31 -26.00
N ILE A 171 -7.02 -6.50 -26.41
CA ILE A 171 -6.20 -7.34 -25.54
C ILE A 171 -4.85 -6.68 -25.28
N ASN A 172 -4.23 -6.06 -26.30
CA ASN A 172 -2.95 -5.38 -26.15
C ASN A 172 -3.02 -4.22 -25.14
N PHE A 173 -4.08 -3.41 -25.20
CA PHE A 173 -4.26 -2.30 -24.27
C PHE A 173 -4.50 -2.79 -22.83
N LEU A 174 -5.41 -3.75 -22.62
CA LEU A 174 -5.70 -4.31 -21.29
C LEU A 174 -4.47 -5.00 -20.67
N MET A 175 -3.72 -5.73 -21.49
CA MET A 175 -2.48 -6.38 -21.09
C MET A 175 -1.43 -5.34 -20.68
N THR A 176 -1.31 -4.23 -21.41
CA THR A 176 -0.39 -3.14 -21.03
C THR A 176 -0.76 -2.53 -19.68
N THR A 177 -2.06 -2.32 -19.43
CA THR A 177 -2.56 -1.88 -18.11
C THR A 177 -2.28 -2.90 -17.01
N PHE A 178 -2.48 -4.19 -17.27
CA PHE A 178 -2.15 -5.27 -16.33
C PHE A 178 -0.66 -5.32 -15.97
N LEU A 179 0.23 -5.10 -16.93
CA LEU A 179 1.68 -5.05 -16.65
C LEU A 179 2.05 -3.84 -15.81
N GLN A 180 1.38 -2.70 -16.01
CA GLN A 180 1.57 -1.53 -15.17
C GLN A 180 1.10 -1.82 -13.73
N MET A 181 -0.06 -2.45 -13.57
CA MET A 181 -0.54 -2.95 -12.28
C MET A 181 0.49 -3.88 -11.63
N CYS A 182 1.07 -4.80 -12.40
CA CYS A 182 2.11 -5.69 -11.91
C CYS A 182 3.34 -4.94 -11.41
N ARG A 183 3.81 -3.93 -12.16
CA ARG A 183 4.97 -3.11 -11.78
C ARG A 183 4.72 -2.30 -10.51
N VAL A 184 3.55 -1.64 -10.44
CA VAL A 184 3.15 -0.76 -9.33
C VAL A 184 2.97 -1.55 -8.03
N TYR A 185 2.27 -2.68 -8.07
CA TYR A 185 1.99 -3.47 -6.87
C TYR A 185 3.02 -4.55 -6.55
N ARG A 186 4.09 -4.70 -7.36
CA ARG A 186 5.12 -5.74 -7.16
C ARG A 186 5.67 -5.76 -5.75
N LYS A 187 6.10 -4.60 -5.22
CA LYS A 187 6.72 -4.50 -3.89
C LYS A 187 5.75 -4.92 -2.77
N ILE A 188 4.47 -4.61 -2.92
CA ILE A 188 3.43 -4.97 -1.95
C ILE A 188 3.21 -6.47 -1.97
N LEU A 189 3.09 -7.05 -3.17
CA LEU A 189 2.94 -8.48 -3.32
C LEU A 189 4.14 -9.24 -2.79
N ASP A 190 5.35 -8.82 -3.17
CA ASP A 190 6.59 -9.39 -2.66
C ASP A 190 6.61 -9.42 -1.12
N ARG A 191 6.23 -8.31 -0.49
CA ARG A 191 6.26 -8.21 0.97
C ARG A 191 5.16 -9.00 1.68
N PHE A 192 3.96 -9.07 1.13
CA PHE A 192 2.77 -9.50 1.88
C PHE A 192 2.02 -10.71 1.32
N VAL A 193 2.25 -11.12 0.07
CA VAL A 193 1.42 -12.14 -0.60
C VAL A 193 1.42 -13.47 0.14
N LEU A 194 2.54 -13.86 0.74
CA LEU A 194 2.65 -15.09 1.53
C LEU A 194 1.84 -15.03 2.82
N ALA A 195 1.64 -13.83 3.36
CA ALA A 195 0.94 -13.62 4.62
C ALA A 195 -0.59 -13.62 4.46
N TRP A 196 -1.09 -13.38 3.25
CA TRP A 196 -2.51 -13.12 3.04
C TRP A 196 -3.37 -14.39 2.99
N GLU A 197 -4.44 -14.36 3.78
CA GLU A 197 -5.55 -15.31 3.66
C GLU A 197 -6.44 -14.91 2.47
N PRO A 198 -7.03 -15.86 1.72
CA PRO A 198 -7.88 -15.56 0.57
C PRO A 198 -9.10 -14.69 0.89
N SER A 199 -9.59 -14.71 2.13
CA SER A 199 -10.73 -13.94 2.60
C SER A 199 -10.38 -12.50 2.97
N CYS A 200 -9.09 -12.16 3.08
CA CYS A 200 -8.67 -10.82 3.49
C CYS A 200 -8.95 -9.79 2.38
N PHE A 201 -9.25 -8.56 2.79
CA PHE A 201 -9.61 -7.47 1.88
C PHE A 201 -8.59 -7.30 0.74
N MET A 202 -7.32 -7.15 1.09
CA MET A 202 -6.22 -6.94 0.15
C MET A 202 -6.11 -8.06 -0.90
N PHE A 203 -6.26 -9.32 -0.47
CA PHE A 203 -6.15 -10.44 -1.39
C PHE A 203 -7.29 -10.45 -2.39
N ARG A 204 -8.53 -10.29 -1.91
CA ARG A 204 -9.73 -10.29 -2.77
C ARG A 204 -9.71 -9.13 -3.76
N GLU A 205 -9.36 -7.92 -3.32
CA GLU A 205 -9.29 -6.75 -4.20
C GLU A 205 -8.24 -6.94 -5.30
N MET A 206 -7.04 -7.42 -4.94
CA MET A 206 -5.98 -7.68 -5.91
C MET A 206 -6.37 -8.76 -6.93
N ALA A 207 -6.94 -9.87 -6.46
CA ALA A 207 -7.45 -10.92 -7.34
C ALA A 207 -8.56 -10.40 -8.26
N PHE A 208 -9.49 -9.62 -7.72
CA PHE A 208 -10.61 -9.05 -8.46
C PHE A 208 -10.18 -8.01 -9.51
N ALA A 209 -9.14 -7.24 -9.26
CA ALA A 209 -8.56 -6.33 -10.25
C ALA A 209 -7.97 -7.10 -11.45
N VAL A 210 -7.24 -8.19 -11.21
CA VAL A 210 -6.74 -9.06 -12.29
C VAL A 210 -7.90 -9.65 -13.10
N LEU A 211 -8.93 -10.15 -12.44
CA LEU A 211 -10.13 -10.69 -13.09
C LEU A 211 -10.87 -9.63 -13.92
N SER A 212 -11.02 -8.42 -13.38
CA SER A 212 -11.70 -7.30 -14.06
C SER A 212 -10.94 -6.88 -15.33
N LEU A 213 -9.61 -6.79 -15.27
CA LEU A 213 -8.78 -6.50 -16.44
C LEU A 213 -8.86 -7.63 -17.47
N ALA A 214 -8.78 -8.90 -17.03
CA ALA A 214 -8.84 -10.06 -17.92
C ALA A 214 -10.21 -10.21 -18.59
N ALA A 215 -11.32 -9.93 -17.90
CA ALA A 215 -12.66 -9.91 -18.50
C ALA A 215 -12.93 -8.65 -19.33
N GLY A 216 -12.07 -7.63 -19.24
CA GLY A 216 -12.30 -6.33 -19.86
C GLY A 216 -13.47 -5.55 -19.23
N GLU A 217 -13.78 -5.82 -17.96
CA GLU A 217 -14.75 -5.13 -17.12
C GLU A 217 -14.11 -3.94 -16.39
N VAL A 218 -13.58 -3.01 -17.19
CA VAL A 218 -12.85 -1.85 -16.71
C VAL A 218 -13.21 -0.65 -17.57
N PHE A 219 -13.31 0.52 -16.96
CA PHE A 219 -13.25 1.80 -17.67
C PHE A 219 -12.13 2.65 -17.08
N PHE A 220 -11.83 3.77 -17.70
CA PHE A 220 -10.70 4.62 -17.35
C PHE A 220 -11.16 6.03 -17.05
N GLU A 221 -10.75 6.53 -15.89
CA GLU A 221 -11.14 7.86 -15.41
C GLU A 221 -9.97 8.84 -15.45
N PHE A 222 -10.27 10.12 -15.66
CA PHE A 222 -9.28 11.18 -15.66
C PHE A 222 -8.98 11.60 -14.23
N SER A 223 -7.78 11.30 -13.73
CA SER A 223 -7.39 11.68 -12.36
C SER A 223 -7.45 13.20 -12.12
N GLU A 224 -7.35 14.00 -13.19
CA GLU A 224 -7.29 15.47 -13.17
C GLU A 224 -8.68 16.13 -13.12
N VAL A 225 -9.74 15.38 -13.42
CA VAL A 225 -11.15 15.85 -13.37
C VAL A 225 -11.78 15.51 -12.01
N LEU A 226 -11.16 14.62 -11.24
CA LEU A 226 -11.63 14.21 -9.92
C LEU A 226 -11.25 15.25 -8.85
N ASP A 227 -12.16 15.48 -7.90
CA ASP A 227 -11.83 16.21 -6.68
C ASP A 227 -10.94 15.34 -5.79
N ALA A 228 -9.67 15.74 -5.71
CA ALA A 228 -8.60 15.06 -4.99
C ALA A 228 -8.49 15.49 -3.51
N LYS A 229 -9.37 16.38 -3.02
CA LYS A 229 -9.36 16.88 -1.62
C LYS A 229 -9.31 15.75 -0.59
N TYR A 230 -9.94 14.61 -0.88
CA TYR A 230 -10.04 13.46 0.01
C TYR A 230 -9.17 12.26 -0.42
N ARG A 231 -8.24 12.45 -1.36
CA ARG A 231 -7.40 11.38 -1.90
C ARG A 231 -6.64 10.64 -0.78
N GLU A 232 -6.14 11.39 0.20
CA GLU A 232 -5.44 10.85 1.36
C GLU A 232 -6.40 10.08 2.29
N ASN A 233 -7.68 10.42 2.33
CA ASN A 233 -8.71 9.63 3.03
C ASN A 233 -9.12 8.36 2.25
N GLY A 234 -8.49 8.08 1.11
CA GLY A 234 -8.71 6.86 0.34
C GLY A 234 -9.86 6.95 -0.65
N TYR A 235 -10.33 8.14 -1.03
CA TYR A 235 -11.38 8.29 -2.04
C TYR A 235 -11.29 9.61 -2.81
N TYR A 236 -11.93 9.64 -3.97
CA TYR A 236 -12.19 10.83 -4.76
C TYR A 236 -13.68 11.17 -4.76
N LEU A 237 -13.97 12.41 -5.10
CA LEU A 237 -15.32 12.86 -5.40
C LEU A 237 -15.44 13.14 -6.91
N LEU A 238 -16.45 12.54 -7.55
CA LEU A 238 -16.80 12.83 -8.93
C LEU A 238 -17.75 14.03 -8.97
N PRO A 239 -17.37 15.15 -9.62
CA PRO A 239 -18.26 16.27 -9.83
C PRO A 239 -19.39 15.84 -10.77
N ASP A 240 -20.65 15.85 -10.32
CA ASP A 240 -21.77 15.63 -11.23
C ASP A 240 -22.11 16.93 -11.94
N SER A 241 -21.68 17.07 -13.20
CA SER A 241 -22.01 18.22 -14.05
C SER A 241 -23.48 18.22 -14.52
N ARG A 242 -24.22 17.11 -14.33
CA ARG A 242 -25.59 16.91 -14.84
C ARG A 242 -26.68 16.90 -13.76
N THR A 243 -26.34 16.96 -12.47
CA THR A 243 -27.32 17.14 -11.39
C THR A 243 -26.95 18.27 -10.45
N PRO A 244 -27.93 19.01 -9.88
CA PRO A 244 -27.64 20.15 -9.01
C PRO A 244 -26.92 19.66 -7.75
N LYS A 245 -25.70 20.16 -7.49
CA LYS A 245 -24.89 20.29 -6.25
C LYS A 245 -24.98 19.26 -5.10
N TYR A 246 -25.87 18.28 -5.14
CA TYR A 246 -26.30 17.45 -4.01
C TYR A 246 -26.06 15.95 -4.26
N HIS A 247 -25.44 15.58 -5.39
CA HIS A 247 -25.19 14.18 -5.77
C HIS A 247 -23.76 13.99 -6.26
N THR A 248 -22.78 14.41 -5.46
CA THR A 248 -21.39 14.02 -5.67
C THR A 248 -21.26 12.51 -5.48
N ARG A 249 -20.65 11.81 -6.44
CA ARG A 249 -20.46 10.35 -6.37
C ARG A 249 -19.09 10.04 -5.79
N MET A 250 -19.04 9.30 -4.68
CA MET A 250 -17.78 8.79 -4.13
C MET A 250 -17.17 7.76 -5.07
N LEU A 251 -15.87 7.91 -5.33
CA LEU A 251 -15.04 6.93 -6.02
C LEU A 251 -13.89 6.50 -5.09
N PRO A 252 -14.06 5.40 -4.35
CA PRO A 252 -13.01 4.84 -3.50
C PRO A 252 -11.72 4.57 -4.27
N ARG A 253 -10.57 4.78 -3.63
CA ARG A 253 -9.28 4.33 -4.14
C ARG A 253 -9.20 2.82 -3.98
N PHE A 254 -8.64 2.15 -4.97
CA PHE A 254 -8.35 0.74 -4.91
C PHE A 254 -7.47 0.44 -3.69
N ILE A 255 -7.63 -0.74 -3.08
CA ILE A 255 -6.94 -1.17 -1.84
C ILE A 255 -7.05 -0.19 -0.65
N HIS A 256 -8.03 0.72 -0.69
CA HIS A 256 -8.46 1.52 0.43
C HIS A 256 -9.88 1.07 0.81
N GLU A 257 -10.13 0.85 2.10
CA GLU A 257 -11.41 0.31 2.59
C GLU A 257 -12.51 1.37 2.70
N SER A 258 -12.35 2.56 2.11
CA SER A 258 -13.32 3.64 2.18
C SER A 258 -14.59 3.30 1.37
N HIS A 259 -15.78 3.45 1.97
CA HIS A 259 -17.05 3.06 1.36
C HIS A 259 -18.25 3.86 1.87
N LEU A 260 -19.38 3.78 1.17
CA LEU A 260 -20.64 4.42 1.58
C LEU A 260 -21.32 3.64 2.73
N PRO A 261 -22.08 4.31 3.61
CA PRO A 261 -22.86 3.64 4.66
C PRO A 261 -23.73 2.49 4.15
N GLY A 262 -23.61 1.33 4.80
CA GLY A 262 -24.37 0.12 4.47
C GLY A 262 -23.91 -0.58 3.17
N ILE A 263 -22.82 -0.12 2.56
CA ILE A 263 -22.16 -0.78 1.43
C ILE A 263 -20.90 -1.48 1.93
N GLU A 264 -20.55 -2.62 1.34
CA GLU A 264 -19.32 -3.32 1.73
C GLU A 264 -18.08 -2.67 1.08
N PRO A 265 -16.93 -2.61 1.77
CA PRO A 265 -15.71 -2.03 1.25
C PRO A 265 -15.20 -2.77 0.00
N GLY A 266 -14.54 -2.00 -0.88
CA GLY A 266 -13.92 -2.50 -2.11
C GLY A 266 -14.91 -2.97 -3.17
N SER A 267 -14.36 -3.43 -4.30
CA SER A 267 -15.10 -3.93 -5.45
C SER A 267 -15.36 -5.44 -5.41
N ALA A 268 -14.47 -6.22 -4.77
CA ALA A 268 -14.50 -7.67 -4.79
C ALA A 268 -15.64 -8.25 -3.93
N PRO A 269 -16.25 -9.38 -4.32
CA PRO A 269 -17.17 -10.12 -3.45
C PRO A 269 -16.51 -10.54 -2.13
N LYS A 270 -17.30 -10.65 -1.05
CA LYS A 270 -16.77 -11.15 0.24
C LYS A 270 -16.38 -12.63 0.21
N SER A 271 -17.13 -13.42 -0.55
CA SER A 271 -16.90 -14.86 -0.71
C SER A 271 -15.60 -15.12 -1.46
N THR A 272 -14.92 -16.22 -1.12
CA THR A 272 -13.77 -16.71 -1.87
C THR A 272 -14.19 -17.53 -3.09
N SER A 273 -15.45 -17.98 -3.17
CA SER A 273 -16.03 -18.58 -4.37
C SER A 273 -17.18 -17.73 -4.89
N PHE A 274 -17.15 -17.34 -6.16
CA PHE A 274 -18.22 -16.57 -6.78
C PHE A 274 -18.23 -16.72 -8.30
N TRP A 275 -19.41 -16.54 -8.90
CA TRP A 275 -19.52 -16.40 -10.34
C TRP A 275 -19.09 -15.00 -10.77
N PHE A 276 -18.11 -14.94 -11.67
CA PHE A 276 -17.72 -13.72 -12.36
C PHE A 276 -18.03 -13.89 -13.85
N HIS A 277 -19.14 -13.30 -14.28
CA HIS A 277 -19.83 -13.67 -15.51
C HIS A 277 -20.13 -15.16 -15.56
N ASP A 278 -19.62 -15.81 -16.60
CA ASP A 278 -19.89 -17.19 -16.97
C ASP A 278 -18.79 -18.13 -16.48
N VAL A 279 -17.93 -17.63 -15.57
CA VAL A 279 -16.82 -18.37 -14.97
C VAL A 279 -16.98 -18.41 -13.45
N LEU A 280 -16.95 -19.62 -12.89
CA LEU A 280 -16.89 -19.82 -11.44
C LEU A 280 -15.46 -19.62 -10.95
N VAL A 281 -15.23 -18.57 -10.16
CA VAL A 281 -13.93 -18.22 -9.61
C VAL A 281 -13.81 -18.74 -8.19
N HIS A 282 -12.71 -19.41 -7.88
CA HIS A 282 -12.32 -19.78 -6.53
C HIS A 282 -10.96 -19.16 -6.16
N LEU A 283 -10.95 -18.38 -5.09
CA LEU A 283 -9.78 -17.72 -4.55
C LEU A 283 -9.14 -18.61 -3.48
N ASN A 284 -7.86 -18.91 -3.65
CA ASN A 284 -7.06 -19.58 -2.62
C ASN A 284 -5.61 -19.13 -2.69
N SER A 285 -4.90 -19.09 -1.56
CA SER A 285 -3.50 -18.71 -1.54
C SER A 285 -2.62 -19.96 -1.46
N ARG A 286 -1.36 -19.83 -1.85
CA ARG A 286 -0.38 -20.93 -1.87
C ARG A 286 -0.72 -22.06 -2.84
N LEU A 287 -1.22 -21.73 -4.03
CA LEU A 287 -1.37 -22.71 -5.12
C LEU A 287 -0.03 -23.28 -5.60
N ASP A 288 1.10 -22.73 -5.16
CA ASP A 288 2.42 -23.34 -5.32
C ASP A 288 2.60 -24.65 -4.52
N LEU A 289 1.67 -25.02 -3.65
CA LEU A 289 1.67 -26.31 -2.95
C LEU A 289 0.74 -27.31 -3.65
N ASP A 290 1.27 -28.49 -4.02
CA ASP A 290 0.54 -29.53 -4.78
C ASP A 290 -0.82 -29.88 -4.15
N ASP A 291 -0.82 -30.18 -2.84
CA ASP A 291 -2.03 -30.55 -2.11
C ASP A 291 -3.10 -29.44 -2.11
N VAL A 292 -2.67 -28.18 -2.14
CA VAL A 292 -3.56 -27.02 -2.13
C VAL A 292 -4.13 -26.79 -3.52
N GLU A 293 -3.29 -26.89 -4.55
CA GLU A 293 -3.71 -26.82 -5.96
C GLU A 293 -4.79 -27.86 -6.25
N GLU A 294 -4.52 -29.14 -5.95
CA GLU A 294 -5.44 -30.24 -6.18
C GLU A 294 -6.76 -30.06 -5.42
N ALA A 295 -6.69 -29.74 -4.12
CA ALA A 295 -7.88 -29.54 -3.31
C ALA A 295 -8.74 -28.36 -3.80
N SER A 296 -8.11 -27.28 -4.26
CA SER A 296 -8.82 -26.09 -4.76
C SER A 296 -9.55 -26.36 -6.07
N VAL A 297 -8.93 -27.13 -6.97
CA VAL A 297 -9.54 -27.56 -8.23
C VAL A 297 -10.76 -28.44 -7.98
N VAL A 298 -10.63 -29.40 -7.06
CA VAL A 298 -11.75 -30.27 -6.67
C VAL A 298 -12.86 -29.45 -6.00
N ALA A 299 -12.51 -28.49 -5.14
CA ALA A 299 -13.48 -27.66 -4.46
C ALA A 299 -14.32 -26.84 -5.43
N VAL A 300 -13.70 -26.15 -6.40
CA VAL A 300 -14.44 -25.30 -7.35
C VAL A 300 -15.30 -26.13 -8.32
N VAL A 301 -14.83 -27.30 -8.74
CA VAL A 301 -15.61 -28.21 -9.60
C VAL A 301 -16.83 -28.73 -8.85
N ASN A 302 -16.65 -29.20 -7.60
CA ASN A 302 -17.78 -29.67 -6.79
C ASN A 302 -18.77 -28.55 -6.50
N ASP A 303 -18.32 -27.33 -6.20
CA ASP A 303 -19.20 -26.19 -5.96
C ASP A 303 -20.10 -25.91 -7.18
N GLY A 304 -19.54 -25.92 -8.39
CA GLY A 304 -20.34 -25.75 -9.62
C GLY A 304 -21.32 -26.90 -9.86
N LEU A 305 -20.90 -28.14 -9.64
CA LEU A 305 -21.76 -29.33 -9.80
C LEU A 305 -22.89 -29.38 -8.75
N ASP A 306 -22.60 -29.04 -7.50
CA ASP A 306 -23.56 -29.00 -6.38
C ASP A 306 -24.61 -27.89 -6.58
N GLN A 307 -24.24 -26.82 -7.28
CA GLN A 307 -25.17 -25.78 -7.74
C GLN A 307 -26.05 -26.22 -8.93
N GLY A 308 -25.81 -27.42 -9.48
CA GLY A 308 -26.61 -28.03 -10.55
C GLY A 308 -26.13 -27.73 -11.98
N TYR A 309 -24.94 -27.14 -12.14
CA TYR A 309 -24.37 -26.89 -13.47
C TYR A 309 -23.71 -28.17 -14.02
N GLU A 310 -24.10 -28.60 -15.21
CA GLU A 310 -23.51 -29.78 -15.86
C GLU A 310 -22.31 -29.42 -16.75
N GLU A 311 -22.27 -28.19 -17.26
CA GLU A 311 -21.21 -27.66 -18.13
C GLU A 311 -20.93 -26.21 -17.75
N PHE A 312 -19.68 -25.88 -17.47
CA PHE A 312 -19.28 -24.54 -17.06
C PHE A 312 -17.78 -24.30 -17.19
N TYR A 313 -17.40 -23.03 -17.11
CA TYR A 313 -16.01 -22.59 -16.98
C TYR A 313 -15.75 -22.31 -15.50
N ALA A 314 -14.57 -22.69 -15.02
CA ALA A 314 -14.13 -22.40 -13.66
C ALA A 314 -12.65 -22.02 -13.65
N MET A 315 -12.22 -21.31 -12.60
CA MET A 315 -10.80 -21.04 -12.37
C MET A 315 -10.48 -20.97 -10.89
N VAL A 316 -9.23 -21.31 -10.56
CA VAL A 316 -8.66 -21.14 -9.22
C VAL A 316 -7.55 -20.09 -9.30
N LEU A 317 -7.57 -19.09 -8.42
CA LEU A 317 -6.68 -17.92 -8.46
C LEU A 317 -6.03 -17.61 -7.11
N SER A 318 -4.70 -17.42 -7.10
CA SER A 318 -3.85 -17.09 -5.93
C SER A 318 -3.19 -15.71 -5.96
N ILE A 319 -3.68 -14.82 -6.82
CA ILE A 319 -3.00 -13.58 -7.29
C ILE A 319 -1.78 -13.90 -8.15
N LEU A 320 -0.83 -14.67 -7.60
CA LEU A 320 0.41 -15.03 -8.28
C LEU A 320 0.22 -16.07 -9.37
N ASP A 321 -0.75 -16.95 -9.19
CA ASP A 321 -0.92 -18.13 -10.02
C ASP A 321 -2.40 -18.39 -10.31
N VAL A 322 -2.66 -19.03 -11.44
CA VAL A 322 -4.00 -19.40 -11.89
C VAL A 322 -4.03 -20.82 -12.47
N VAL A 323 -5.15 -21.50 -12.27
CA VAL A 323 -5.52 -22.75 -12.93
C VAL A 323 -6.87 -22.54 -13.62
N LEU A 324 -6.92 -22.79 -14.93
CA LEU A 324 -8.16 -22.69 -15.72
C LEU A 324 -8.78 -24.08 -15.86
N ILE A 325 -10.10 -24.17 -15.72
CA ILE A 325 -10.82 -25.44 -15.61
C ILE A 325 -12.06 -25.40 -16.50
N ARG A 326 -12.21 -26.43 -17.35
CA ARG A 326 -13.37 -26.61 -18.19
C ARG A 326 -14.11 -27.88 -17.76
N VAL A 327 -15.37 -27.72 -17.39
CA VAL A 327 -16.27 -28.84 -17.04
C VAL A 327 -17.27 -29.03 -18.18
N GLN A 328 -17.34 -30.26 -18.70
CA GLN A 328 -18.21 -30.64 -19.81
C GLN A 328 -18.99 -31.91 -19.47
N LYS A 329 -20.13 -32.09 -20.13
CA LYS A 329 -20.92 -33.31 -19.97
C LYS A 329 -20.40 -34.39 -20.91
N GLY A 330 -19.90 -35.48 -20.33
CA GLY A 330 -19.49 -36.67 -21.06
C GLY A 330 -20.67 -37.33 -21.78
N ARG A 331 -20.38 -38.11 -22.83
CA ARG A 331 -21.39 -38.89 -23.57
C ARG A 331 -22.10 -39.93 -22.71
N ASP A 332 -21.46 -40.33 -21.61
CA ASP A 332 -21.97 -41.23 -20.58
C ASP A 332 -22.78 -40.51 -19.49
N GLY A 333 -22.98 -39.18 -19.62
CA GLY A 333 -23.68 -38.35 -18.66
C GLY A 333 -22.87 -37.99 -17.42
N LYS A 334 -21.59 -38.41 -17.32
CA LYS A 334 -20.70 -38.04 -16.23
C LYS A 334 -19.97 -36.73 -16.52
N PRO A 335 -19.59 -35.96 -15.49
CA PRO A 335 -18.77 -34.78 -15.70
C PRO A 335 -17.38 -35.20 -16.19
N TYR A 336 -16.92 -34.55 -17.24
CA TYR A 336 -15.59 -34.70 -17.77
C TYR A 336 -14.87 -33.35 -17.63
N ILE A 337 -13.77 -33.35 -16.89
CA ILE A 337 -13.13 -32.14 -16.38
C ILE A 337 -11.73 -32.06 -16.96
N ARG A 338 -11.41 -30.95 -17.63
CA ARG A 338 -10.06 -30.63 -18.11
C ARG A 338 -9.54 -29.42 -17.38
N ARG A 339 -8.24 -29.42 -17.06
CA ARG A 339 -7.59 -28.26 -16.44
C ARG A 339 -6.26 -27.93 -17.12
N SER A 340 -5.89 -26.66 -17.07
CA SER A 340 -4.54 -26.19 -17.40
C SER A 340 -3.54 -26.64 -16.32
N PRO A 341 -2.23 -26.62 -16.60
CA PRO A 341 -1.22 -26.62 -15.55
C PRO A 341 -1.31 -25.32 -14.73
N LEU A 342 -0.61 -25.29 -13.59
CA LEU A 342 -0.43 -24.06 -12.81
C LEU A 342 0.36 -23.02 -13.64
N MET A 343 -0.23 -21.85 -13.84
CA MET A 343 0.35 -20.77 -14.63
C MET A 343 0.64 -19.55 -13.76
N ALA A 344 1.84 -18.98 -13.91
CA ALA A 344 2.26 -17.78 -13.20
C ALA A 344 1.70 -16.50 -13.86
N LEU A 345 1.11 -15.61 -13.07
CA LEU A 345 0.64 -14.28 -13.45
C LEU A 345 1.68 -13.20 -13.15
N PHE A 346 2.25 -13.26 -11.95
CA PHE A 346 3.28 -12.32 -11.49
C PHE A 346 4.62 -13.04 -11.45
N GLU A 347 5.62 -12.43 -12.07
CA GLU A 347 6.96 -12.96 -12.05
C GLU A 347 7.82 -12.30 -10.98
N PHE A 348 8.50 -13.16 -10.22
CA PHE A 348 9.50 -12.79 -9.23
C PHE A 348 10.81 -13.47 -9.62
N THR A 349 11.84 -12.69 -9.88
CA THR A 349 13.21 -13.15 -10.15
C THR A 349 14.07 -12.96 -8.90
N GLU A 350 15.24 -13.61 -8.86
CA GLU A 350 16.18 -13.38 -7.76
C GLU A 350 16.61 -11.91 -7.65
N GLU A 351 16.59 -11.17 -8.75
CA GLU A 351 16.98 -9.76 -8.83
C GLU A 351 15.88 -8.79 -8.37
N ASN A 352 14.60 -9.17 -8.51
CA ASN A 352 13.47 -8.24 -8.32
C ASN A 352 12.56 -8.56 -7.13
N SER A 353 12.84 -9.66 -6.41
CA SER A 353 12.13 -10.08 -5.20
C SER A 353 12.96 -9.84 -3.95
N GLY A 354 12.30 -9.69 -2.80
CA GLY A 354 12.88 -9.70 -1.47
C GLY A 354 13.26 -11.10 -0.98
N TYR A 355 12.80 -12.15 -1.68
CA TYR A 355 13.12 -13.55 -1.37
C TYR A 355 14.15 -14.11 -2.36
N ALA A 356 15.09 -14.90 -1.83
CA ALA A 356 16.13 -15.55 -2.62
C ALA A 356 15.63 -16.37 -3.81
N HIS A 357 14.45 -16.98 -3.70
CA HIS A 357 13.86 -17.81 -4.75
C HIS A 357 12.43 -17.33 -5.14
N GLY A 358 12.12 -16.07 -4.85
CA GLY A 358 10.76 -15.56 -4.92
C GLY A 358 9.83 -16.16 -3.86
N PRO A 359 8.54 -15.80 -3.87
CA PRO A 359 7.56 -16.30 -2.90
C PRO A 359 7.10 -17.75 -3.18
N ARG A 360 7.45 -18.35 -4.32
CA ARG A 360 6.97 -19.70 -4.69
C ARG A 360 7.86 -20.80 -4.12
N THR A 361 7.25 -21.91 -3.71
CA THR A 361 7.98 -23.13 -3.32
C THR A 361 8.37 -23.99 -4.52
N ARG A 362 7.61 -23.92 -5.62
CA ARG A 362 7.91 -24.58 -6.91
C ARG A 362 7.77 -23.59 -8.07
N LEU A 363 8.60 -23.77 -9.10
CA LEU A 363 8.50 -23.02 -10.35
C LEU A 363 7.28 -23.50 -11.15
N SER A 364 6.58 -22.58 -11.81
CA SER A 364 5.49 -22.94 -12.74
C SER A 364 6.06 -23.63 -13.99
N GLN A 365 5.27 -24.52 -14.62
CA GLN A 365 5.72 -25.18 -15.86
C GLN A 365 5.95 -24.19 -17.01
N SER A 366 5.28 -23.04 -17.01
CA SER A 366 5.53 -21.94 -17.96
C SER A 366 6.97 -21.40 -17.88
N GLN A 367 7.61 -21.44 -16.70
CA GLN A 367 9.01 -21.03 -16.52
C GLN A 367 10.01 -22.16 -16.83
N GLN A 368 9.57 -23.42 -16.82
CA GLN A 368 10.41 -24.58 -17.15
C GLN A 368 10.51 -24.83 -18.66
N GLY A 369 9.46 -24.49 -19.43
CA GLY A 369 9.45 -24.62 -20.89
C GLY A 369 10.43 -23.68 -21.62
N LEU A 370 10.67 -22.48 -21.06
CA LEU A 370 11.55 -21.46 -21.64
C LEU A 370 13.05 -21.68 -21.37
N ASN A 371 13.40 -22.56 -20.41
CA ASN A 371 14.78 -22.73 -19.92
C ASN A 371 15.52 -23.97 -20.48
N LYS A 372 14.93 -24.72 -21.42
CA LYS A 372 15.64 -25.84 -22.07
C LYS A 372 16.43 -25.35 -23.28
N GLN A 373 17.66 -24.89 -23.07
CA GLN A 373 18.71 -25.01 -24.09
C GLN A 373 19.46 -26.33 -23.87
N ASP A 374 19.31 -27.24 -24.82
CA ASP A 374 20.06 -28.48 -24.93
C ASP A 374 21.56 -28.18 -25.05
N SER A 375 22.29 -28.23 -23.93
CA SER A 375 23.75 -28.18 -23.93
C SER A 375 24.33 -29.58 -24.13
N HIS A 376 24.28 -30.06 -25.37
CA HIS A 376 25.12 -31.17 -25.80
C HIS A 376 26.59 -30.71 -25.94
N GLY A 377 27.36 -30.96 -24.89
CA GLY A 377 28.80 -31.25 -24.82
C GLY A 377 29.79 -30.60 -25.81
N ALA A 378 30.70 -29.77 -25.26
CA ALA A 378 32.08 -29.70 -25.73
C ALA A 378 33.03 -29.34 -24.57
N LYS A 379 34.19 -30.00 -24.56
CA LYS A 379 35.16 -30.11 -23.47
C LYS A 379 35.92 -28.80 -23.19
N GLN A 380 36.15 -28.54 -21.90
CA GLN A 380 37.18 -27.63 -21.39
C GLN A 380 38.57 -27.98 -21.94
N LYS A 381 39.34 -26.97 -22.32
CA LYS A 381 40.80 -27.06 -22.38
C LYS A 381 41.43 -25.79 -21.82
N ASP A 382 42.17 -25.97 -20.74
CA ASP A 382 42.99 -24.96 -20.07
C ASP A 382 44.13 -24.44 -20.95
N THR A 383 44.42 -23.14 -20.87
CA THR A 383 45.80 -22.63 -20.84
C THR A 383 45.89 -21.24 -20.19
N SER A 384 46.96 -21.05 -19.43
CA SER A 384 47.29 -20.00 -18.45
C SER A 384 47.88 -18.70 -19.08
N PRO A 385 48.26 -17.67 -18.28
CA PRO A 385 48.07 -16.24 -18.60
C PRO A 385 49.30 -15.50 -19.15
N GLY A 386 49.07 -14.34 -19.78
CA GLY A 386 50.08 -13.36 -20.20
C GLY A 386 49.48 -11.96 -20.36
N GLU A 387 50.27 -10.94 -20.05
CA GLU A 387 49.91 -9.57 -19.69
C GLU A 387 49.48 -8.61 -20.82
N SER A 388 48.72 -7.59 -20.38
CA SER A 388 48.46 -6.23 -20.91
C SER A 388 48.83 -5.85 -22.35
N ASP A 389 47.86 -5.26 -23.07
CA ASP A 389 47.83 -3.81 -23.32
C ASP A 389 46.55 -3.36 -24.05
N ALA A 390 46.16 -2.11 -23.80
CA ALA A 390 44.94 -1.47 -24.26
C ALA A 390 44.94 -1.14 -25.76
N ALA A 391 43.81 -1.38 -26.44
CA ALA A 391 43.29 -0.57 -27.53
C ALA A 391 41.85 -0.99 -27.86
N GLU A 392 41.07 0.00 -28.27
CA GLU A 392 39.66 -0.04 -28.70
C GLU A 392 39.35 -1.13 -29.75
N GLU A 393 38.20 -1.80 -29.63
CA GLU A 393 37.26 -2.04 -30.74
C GLU A 393 35.98 -2.77 -30.26
N ASP A 394 34.86 -2.25 -30.77
CA ASP A 394 33.66 -2.94 -31.26
C ASP A 394 33.17 -4.28 -30.68
N GLY A 395 31.85 -4.32 -30.49
CA GLY A 395 31.07 -5.53 -30.78
C GLY A 395 30.87 -6.51 -29.64
N ALA A 396 30.52 -6.04 -28.44
CA ALA A 396 29.85 -6.91 -27.47
C ALA A 396 28.39 -7.11 -27.93
N ALA A 397 28.17 -8.14 -28.73
CA ALA A 397 26.85 -8.73 -28.91
C ALA A 397 26.25 -8.96 -27.53
N SER A 398 25.22 -8.17 -27.21
CA SER A 398 24.39 -8.38 -26.04
C SER A 398 23.77 -9.78 -26.17
N ASP A 399 24.15 -10.68 -25.28
CA ASP A 399 23.36 -11.88 -25.00
C ASP A 399 21.98 -11.41 -24.55
N ILE A 400 21.05 -11.33 -25.50
CA ILE A 400 19.63 -11.07 -25.25
C ILE A 400 19.10 -12.37 -24.63
N SER A 401 19.25 -12.50 -23.30
CA SER A 401 18.47 -13.46 -22.54
C SER A 401 16.99 -13.08 -22.70
N ALA A 402 16.15 -14.04 -23.10
CA ALA A 402 14.71 -13.84 -23.28
C ALA A 402 14.09 -13.09 -22.07
N ASP A 403 13.31 -12.05 -22.36
CA ASP A 403 12.69 -11.15 -21.37
C ASP A 403 11.83 -11.95 -20.37
N PRO A 404 12.16 -11.94 -19.06
CA PRO A 404 11.41 -12.64 -18.01
C PRO A 404 9.90 -12.34 -18.06
N ALA A 405 9.53 -11.12 -18.45
CA ALA A 405 8.15 -10.69 -18.53
C ALA A 405 7.24 -11.60 -19.40
N ALA A 406 7.81 -12.37 -20.34
CA ALA A 406 7.14 -13.31 -21.26
C ALA A 406 6.07 -14.21 -20.62
N ALA A 407 6.32 -14.76 -19.44
CA ALA A 407 5.42 -15.74 -18.82
C ALA A 407 4.10 -15.11 -18.30
N GLY A 408 4.17 -13.90 -17.73
CA GLY A 408 2.98 -13.18 -17.25
C GLY A 408 2.06 -12.72 -18.39
N TYR A 409 2.64 -12.33 -19.54
CA TYR A 409 1.87 -11.95 -20.74
C TYR A 409 0.97 -13.10 -21.19
N PHE A 410 1.55 -14.28 -21.33
CA PHE A 410 0.87 -15.44 -21.87
C PHE A 410 -0.31 -15.89 -20.98
N THR A 411 -0.09 -15.93 -19.67
CA THR A 411 -1.13 -16.30 -18.71
C THR A 411 -2.29 -15.32 -18.72
N PHE A 412 -2.02 -14.00 -18.75
CA PHE A 412 -3.07 -12.99 -18.84
C PHE A 412 -3.88 -13.12 -20.14
N MET A 413 -3.20 -13.36 -21.27
CA MET A 413 -3.87 -13.59 -22.56
C MET A 413 -4.80 -14.81 -22.51
N LEU A 414 -4.34 -15.92 -21.95
CA LEU A 414 -5.18 -17.11 -21.78
C LEU A 414 -6.41 -16.81 -20.93
N MET A 415 -6.26 -16.07 -19.82
CA MET A 415 -7.41 -15.65 -19.01
C MET A 415 -8.42 -14.81 -19.81
N TYR A 416 -7.93 -13.85 -20.60
CA TYR A 416 -8.79 -13.04 -21.48
C TYR A 416 -9.58 -13.90 -22.47
N HIS A 417 -8.89 -14.81 -23.16
CA HIS A 417 -9.54 -15.72 -24.10
C HIS A 417 -10.50 -16.70 -23.41
N PHE A 418 -10.19 -17.13 -22.19
CA PHE A 418 -11.03 -18.00 -21.40
C PHE A 418 -12.36 -17.33 -21.00
N PHE A 419 -12.31 -16.06 -20.56
CA PHE A 419 -13.53 -15.28 -20.31
C PHE A 419 -14.35 -15.07 -21.59
N ASN A 420 -13.69 -14.78 -22.71
CA ASN A 420 -14.39 -14.60 -23.99
C ASN A 420 -15.03 -15.90 -24.49
N ALA A 421 -14.36 -17.04 -24.34
CA ALA A 421 -14.91 -18.33 -24.70
C ALA A 421 -16.16 -18.65 -23.87
N ALA A 422 -16.11 -18.41 -22.56
CA ALA A 422 -17.25 -18.57 -21.67
C ALA A 422 -18.44 -17.68 -22.07
N ALA A 423 -18.18 -16.40 -22.34
CA ALA A 423 -19.20 -15.45 -22.77
C ALA A 423 -19.78 -15.81 -24.15
N ALA A 424 -18.94 -16.16 -25.12
CA ALA A 424 -19.36 -16.54 -26.47
C ALA A 424 -20.24 -17.79 -26.47
N GLU A 425 -19.92 -18.79 -25.64
CA GLU A 425 -20.76 -19.97 -25.48
C GLU A 425 -22.12 -19.66 -24.85
N ARG A 426 -22.17 -18.86 -23.77
CA ARG A 426 -23.45 -18.46 -23.17
C ARG A 426 -24.31 -17.69 -24.16
N LEU A 427 -23.69 -16.78 -24.92
CA LEU A 427 -24.40 -15.93 -25.87
C LEU A 427 -24.69 -16.64 -27.19
N ALA A 428 -24.20 -17.86 -27.41
CA ALA A 428 -24.39 -18.59 -28.65
C ALA A 428 -25.89 -18.72 -29.01
N GLY A 429 -26.23 -18.29 -30.23
CA GLY A 429 -27.60 -18.33 -30.73
C GLY A 429 -28.53 -17.22 -30.20
N THR A 430 -28.07 -16.33 -29.31
CA THR A 430 -28.83 -15.15 -28.93
C THR A 430 -29.04 -14.22 -30.12
N ARG A 431 -30.26 -13.70 -30.26
CA ARG A 431 -30.63 -12.71 -31.28
C ARG A 431 -31.58 -11.71 -30.67
N SER A 432 -31.41 -10.43 -30.99
CA SER A 432 -32.38 -9.41 -30.61
C SER A 432 -33.68 -9.63 -31.38
N LEU A 433 -34.78 -9.74 -30.63
CA LEU A 433 -36.13 -9.86 -31.17
C LEU A 433 -36.80 -8.50 -31.42
N LEU A 434 -36.19 -7.42 -30.91
CA LEU A 434 -36.76 -6.07 -30.94
C LEU A 434 -36.12 -5.21 -32.01
N PHE A 435 -34.80 -5.18 -32.05
CA PHE A 435 -34.02 -4.34 -32.96
C PHE A 435 -33.11 -5.18 -33.86
N PRO A 436 -32.99 -4.83 -35.15
CA PRO A 436 -31.99 -5.43 -36.03
C PRO A 436 -30.57 -5.00 -35.61
N ASN A 437 -29.56 -5.74 -36.06
CA ASN A 437 -28.16 -5.57 -35.65
C ASN A 437 -27.63 -4.15 -35.95
N GLU A 438 -28.08 -3.52 -37.04
CA GLU A 438 -27.70 -2.15 -37.42
C GLU A 438 -28.15 -1.14 -36.36
N ILE A 439 -29.37 -1.29 -35.84
CA ILE A 439 -29.90 -0.43 -34.78
C ILE A 439 -29.21 -0.71 -33.46
N LEU A 440 -28.90 -1.98 -33.15
CA LEU A 440 -28.13 -2.33 -31.96
C LEU A 440 -26.72 -1.73 -31.99
N SER A 441 -26.04 -1.76 -33.14
CA SER A 441 -24.73 -1.11 -33.31
C SER A 441 -24.82 0.39 -33.02
N LEU A 442 -25.83 1.06 -33.60
CA LEU A 442 -26.10 2.47 -33.34
C LEU A 442 -26.36 2.75 -31.85
N ILE A 443 -27.20 1.94 -31.19
CA ILE A 443 -27.46 2.08 -29.75
C ILE A 443 -26.15 1.95 -28.96
N MET A 444 -25.30 0.98 -29.29
CA MET A 444 -24.01 0.81 -28.63
C MET A 444 -23.11 2.03 -28.82
N ASP A 445 -23.03 2.59 -30.02
CA ASP A 445 -22.18 3.75 -30.31
C ASP A 445 -22.59 5.02 -29.54
N PHE A 446 -23.89 5.22 -29.31
CA PHE A 446 -24.42 6.39 -28.59
C PHE A 446 -24.73 6.13 -27.11
N SER A 447 -24.54 4.91 -26.63
CA SER A 447 -24.76 4.57 -25.21
C SER A 447 -23.66 5.13 -24.31
N ASP A 448 -23.93 5.31 -23.02
CA ASP A 448 -22.88 5.51 -22.02
C ASP A 448 -22.08 4.20 -21.81
N MET A 449 -20.89 4.29 -21.21
CA MET A 449 -19.99 3.17 -21.00
C MET A 449 -20.64 1.99 -20.26
N ARG A 450 -21.51 2.25 -19.29
CA ARG A 450 -22.18 1.20 -18.53
C ARG A 450 -23.20 0.47 -19.39
N THR A 451 -24.02 1.23 -20.12
CA THR A 451 -24.99 0.67 -21.07
C THR A 451 -24.28 -0.10 -22.18
N TYR A 452 -23.13 0.38 -22.66
CA TYR A 452 -22.28 -0.32 -23.63
C TYR A 452 -21.83 -1.70 -23.14
N LEU A 453 -21.28 -1.77 -21.92
CA LEU A 453 -20.86 -3.04 -21.30
C LEU A 453 -22.03 -4.00 -21.08
N ALA A 454 -23.18 -3.49 -20.62
CA ALA A 454 -24.37 -4.30 -20.42
C ALA A 454 -24.89 -4.90 -21.74
N LEU A 455 -24.87 -4.13 -22.83
CA LEU A 455 -25.25 -4.61 -24.16
C LEU A 455 -24.29 -5.70 -24.64
N ALA A 456 -22.98 -5.51 -24.46
CA ALA A 456 -21.95 -6.48 -24.81
C ALA A 456 -22.13 -7.84 -24.10
N GLN A 457 -22.80 -7.87 -22.94
CA GLN A 457 -23.09 -9.08 -22.18
C GLN A 457 -24.46 -9.71 -22.48
N SER A 458 -25.26 -9.10 -23.35
CA SER A 458 -26.66 -9.48 -23.57
C SER A 458 -26.94 -10.16 -24.92
N SER A 459 -26.05 -10.00 -25.89
CA SER A 459 -26.25 -10.44 -27.28
C SER A 459 -24.93 -10.85 -27.91
N ALA A 460 -24.91 -11.95 -28.65
CA ALA A 460 -23.72 -12.42 -29.38
C ALA A 460 -23.18 -11.35 -30.35
N PHE A 461 -24.06 -10.64 -31.05
CA PHE A 461 -23.67 -9.58 -31.98
C PHE A 461 -23.01 -8.40 -31.24
N CYS A 462 -23.62 -7.96 -30.12
CA CYS A 462 -23.08 -6.87 -29.31
C CYS A 462 -21.76 -7.25 -28.65
N HIS A 463 -21.63 -8.51 -28.22
CA HIS A 463 -20.39 -9.05 -27.68
C HIS A 463 -19.27 -8.99 -28.71
N GLU A 464 -19.49 -9.54 -29.91
CA GLU A 464 -18.54 -9.50 -31.02
C GLU A 464 -18.15 -8.06 -31.39
N LEU A 465 -19.13 -7.16 -31.51
CA LEU A 465 -18.88 -5.74 -31.78
C LEU A 465 -17.99 -5.10 -30.72
N SER A 466 -18.18 -5.47 -29.45
CA SER A 466 -17.36 -4.96 -28.35
C SER A 466 -15.89 -5.39 -28.44
N HIS A 467 -15.55 -6.45 -29.15
CA HIS A 467 -14.16 -6.88 -29.31
C HIS A 467 -13.38 -6.05 -30.33
N HIS A 468 -14.07 -5.33 -31.22
CA HIS A 468 -13.41 -4.50 -32.24
C HIS A 468 -12.83 -3.18 -31.69
N LYS A 469 -13.35 -2.68 -30.57
CA LYS A 469 -12.85 -1.46 -29.91
C LYS A 469 -12.89 -1.58 -28.40
N LEU A 470 -11.93 -0.97 -27.71
CA LEU A 470 -11.97 -0.84 -26.25
C LEU A 470 -12.46 0.57 -25.91
N ARG A 471 -13.67 0.69 -25.40
CA ARG A 471 -14.17 1.96 -24.89
C ARG A 471 -13.48 2.27 -23.56
N LEU A 472 -12.76 3.40 -23.51
CA LEU A 472 -12.04 3.82 -22.30
C LEU A 472 -13.01 4.51 -21.34
N ASN A 473 -13.82 5.42 -21.85
CA ASN A 473 -14.85 6.15 -21.11
C ASN A 473 -15.94 6.65 -22.07
N ASP A 474 -16.73 7.64 -21.65
CA ASP A 474 -17.76 8.24 -22.49
C ASP A 474 -17.20 9.16 -23.60
N GLU A 475 -15.90 9.48 -23.56
CA GLU A 475 -15.25 10.39 -24.52
C GLU A 475 -14.41 9.69 -25.57
N TYR A 476 -13.67 8.65 -25.19
CA TYR A 476 -12.65 8.02 -26.03
C TYR A 476 -12.79 6.50 -26.11
N ALA A 477 -12.50 5.94 -27.28
CA ALA A 477 -12.33 4.51 -27.49
C ALA A 477 -11.05 4.19 -28.28
N VAL A 478 -10.38 3.09 -27.93
CA VAL A 478 -9.25 2.55 -28.69
C VAL A 478 -9.80 1.67 -29.81
N ILE A 479 -9.54 2.03 -31.06
CA ILE A 479 -10.08 1.36 -32.26
C ILE A 479 -9.02 0.67 -33.12
N GLY A 480 -7.73 0.87 -32.82
CA GLY A 480 -6.64 0.25 -33.57
C GLY A 480 -5.25 0.55 -33.00
N SER A 481 -4.23 -0.05 -33.59
CA SER A 481 -2.82 0.20 -33.28
C SER A 481 -2.16 1.00 -34.41
N GLY A 482 -1.11 1.76 -34.06
CA GLY A 482 -0.24 2.44 -35.01
C GLY A 482 0.87 1.52 -35.54
N GLU A 483 1.85 2.11 -36.22
CA GLU A 483 3.02 1.38 -36.74
C GLU A 483 3.91 0.81 -35.62
N ASP A 484 4.04 1.54 -34.51
CA ASP A 484 4.74 1.08 -33.32
C ASP A 484 3.79 0.39 -32.33
N SER A 485 4.30 -0.63 -31.61
CA SER A 485 3.52 -1.40 -30.63
C SER A 485 2.97 -0.58 -29.44
N GLU A 486 3.48 0.63 -29.24
CA GLU A 486 3.09 1.58 -28.19
C GLU A 486 2.11 2.65 -28.69
N THR A 487 1.86 2.74 -30.00
CA THR A 487 0.97 3.74 -30.58
C THR A 487 -0.42 3.15 -30.76
N PHE A 488 -1.43 3.86 -30.27
CA PHE A 488 -2.84 3.46 -30.39
C PHE A 488 -3.62 4.51 -31.19
N VAL A 489 -4.60 4.05 -31.96
CA VAL A 489 -5.58 4.89 -32.65
C VAL A 489 -6.79 5.02 -31.76
N LEU A 490 -6.97 6.21 -31.21
CA LEU A 490 -8.12 6.60 -30.41
C LEU A 490 -9.18 7.23 -31.31
N GLU A 491 -10.43 6.96 -31.03
CA GLU A 491 -11.60 7.65 -31.58
C GLU A 491 -12.20 8.53 -30.49
N ASP A 492 -12.34 9.82 -30.80
CA ASP A 492 -13.23 10.70 -30.05
C ASP A 492 -14.68 10.32 -30.38
N LEU A 493 -15.41 9.80 -29.39
CA LEU A 493 -16.77 9.29 -29.57
C LEU A 493 -17.81 10.37 -29.91
N HIS A 494 -17.50 11.64 -29.64
CA HIS A 494 -18.40 12.76 -29.95
C HIS A 494 -18.15 13.31 -31.35
N SER A 495 -16.89 13.45 -31.75
CA SER A 495 -16.51 14.06 -33.04
C SER A 495 -16.22 13.04 -34.15
N GLY A 496 -16.02 11.77 -33.80
CA GLY A 496 -15.51 10.72 -34.70
C GLY A 496 -14.05 10.92 -35.13
N LYS A 497 -13.34 11.89 -34.53
CA LYS A 497 -11.95 12.20 -34.89
C LYS A 497 -11.04 11.07 -34.43
N LYS A 498 -10.22 10.57 -35.37
CA LYS A 498 -9.15 9.62 -35.05
C LYS A 498 -7.89 10.35 -34.60
N ILE A 499 -7.31 9.91 -33.50
CA ILE A 499 -6.12 10.49 -32.87
C ILE A 499 -5.10 9.38 -32.69
N HIS A 500 -3.90 9.57 -33.24
CA HIS A 500 -2.78 8.67 -32.99
C HIS A 500 -2.10 9.14 -31.71
N SER A 501 -2.12 8.29 -30.69
CA SER A 501 -1.61 8.62 -29.36
C SER A 501 -0.62 7.56 -28.93
N LYS A 502 0.53 7.98 -28.43
CA LYS A 502 1.51 7.09 -27.85
C LYS A 502 1.11 6.79 -26.41
N LEU A 503 0.99 5.50 -26.09
CA LEU A 503 0.84 5.01 -24.74
C LEU A 503 2.21 4.96 -24.08
N SER A 504 2.42 5.79 -23.07
CA SER A 504 3.59 5.75 -22.22
C SER A 504 3.20 5.40 -20.79
N MET A 505 4.18 4.93 -20.04
CA MET A 505 4.03 4.76 -18.61
C MET A 505 4.16 6.12 -17.93
N TYR A 506 3.21 6.42 -17.05
CA TYR A 506 3.32 7.61 -16.23
C TYR A 506 4.50 7.45 -15.28
N GLN A 507 5.45 8.37 -15.40
CA GLN A 507 6.60 8.44 -14.51
C GLN A 507 6.72 9.87 -13.97
N LYS A 508 7.01 9.95 -12.68
CA LYS A 508 7.46 11.18 -12.03
C LYS A 508 8.97 11.14 -11.92
N ASN A 509 9.60 12.29 -12.11
CA ASN A 509 11.00 12.45 -11.74
C ASN A 509 11.15 12.47 -10.21
N TRP A 510 12.40 12.46 -9.74
CA TRP A 510 12.77 12.54 -8.33
C TRP A 510 12.25 13.80 -7.60
N LEU A 511 11.87 14.85 -8.33
CA LEU A 511 11.23 16.06 -7.80
C LEU A 511 9.69 15.98 -7.79
N GLY A 512 9.12 14.84 -8.19
CA GLY A 512 7.67 14.62 -8.25
C GLY A 512 6.98 15.19 -9.50
N HIS A 513 7.73 15.79 -10.44
CA HIS A 513 7.17 16.34 -11.68
C HIS A 513 6.99 15.26 -12.75
N PRO A 514 5.97 15.36 -13.62
CA PRO A 514 5.81 14.46 -14.77
C PRO A 514 7.04 14.49 -15.67
N ILE A 515 7.46 13.32 -16.15
CA ILE A 515 8.56 13.22 -17.13
C ILE A 515 8.08 13.58 -18.55
N ALA A 516 6.79 13.37 -18.84
CA ALA A 516 6.18 13.70 -20.12
C ALA A 516 4.80 14.34 -19.92
N ASP A 517 4.41 15.19 -20.87
CA ASP A 517 3.06 15.74 -20.97
C ASP A 517 2.12 14.75 -21.66
N GLY A 518 0.85 14.72 -21.26
CA GLY A 518 -0.15 13.83 -21.83
C GLY A 518 -1.27 13.51 -20.84
N LEU A 519 -2.38 13.00 -21.38
CA LEU A 519 -3.57 12.65 -20.62
C LEU A 519 -3.30 11.46 -19.70
N LYS A 520 -3.68 11.59 -18.42
CA LYS A 520 -3.58 10.52 -17.43
C LYS A 520 -4.89 9.78 -17.29
N LEU A 521 -4.81 8.46 -17.39
CA LEU A 521 -5.96 7.58 -17.23
C LEU A 521 -5.64 6.53 -16.16
N SER A 522 -6.59 6.35 -15.24
CA SER A 522 -6.52 5.32 -14.20
C SER A 522 -7.66 4.33 -14.38
N PRO A 523 -7.41 3.02 -14.31
CA PRO A 523 -8.45 2.01 -14.45
C PRO A 523 -9.37 1.99 -13.23
N VAL A 524 -10.67 1.85 -13.50
CA VAL A 524 -11.75 1.73 -12.52
C VAL A 524 -12.42 0.37 -12.67
N ILE A 525 -12.50 -0.37 -11.56
CA ILE A 525 -13.06 -1.72 -11.49
C ILE A 525 -14.37 -1.75 -10.70
N GLY A 526 -15.05 -2.90 -10.69
CA GLY A 526 -16.35 -3.08 -10.02
C GLY A 526 -17.54 -2.54 -10.84
N VAL A 527 -17.37 -2.41 -12.15
CA VAL A 527 -18.28 -1.72 -13.08
C VAL A 527 -19.74 -2.21 -13.04
N THR A 528 -19.96 -3.47 -12.67
CA THR A 528 -21.29 -4.08 -12.53
C THR A 528 -22.09 -3.52 -11.35
N ASN A 529 -21.42 -3.12 -10.26
CA ASN A 529 -22.05 -2.54 -9.08
C ASN A 529 -21.56 -1.10 -8.87
N THR A 530 -22.40 -0.14 -9.27
CA THR A 530 -22.07 1.30 -9.23
C THR A 530 -21.78 1.85 -7.83
N LYS A 531 -22.17 1.14 -6.78
CA LYS A 531 -21.90 1.51 -5.38
C LYS A 531 -20.56 0.98 -4.87
N ARG A 532 -19.91 0.06 -5.62
CA ARG A 532 -18.68 -0.64 -5.25
C ARG A 532 -17.60 -0.47 -6.32
N LEU A 533 -17.48 0.74 -6.87
CA LEU A 533 -16.39 1.08 -7.77
C LEU A 533 -15.10 1.31 -7.00
N SER A 534 -13.96 1.09 -7.65
CA SER A 534 -12.66 1.48 -7.11
C SER A 534 -11.70 1.92 -8.21
N ILE A 535 -11.04 3.06 -8.02
CA ILE A 535 -10.03 3.60 -8.95
C ILE A 535 -8.62 3.19 -8.53
N MET A 536 -7.87 2.59 -9.45
CA MET A 536 -6.45 2.31 -9.26
C MET A 536 -5.61 3.52 -9.68
N ASP A 537 -5.65 4.60 -8.90
CA ASP A 537 -4.94 5.85 -9.23
C ASP A 537 -3.41 5.70 -9.27
N ASP A 538 -2.87 4.71 -8.55
CA ASP A 538 -1.45 4.36 -8.61
C ASP A 538 -1.07 3.65 -9.93
N VAL A 539 -2.05 3.09 -10.65
CA VAL A 539 -1.88 2.47 -11.98
C VAL A 539 -2.29 3.47 -13.05
N THR A 540 -1.50 4.53 -13.21
CA THR A 540 -1.77 5.54 -14.24
C THR A 540 -1.05 5.19 -15.55
N ILE A 541 -1.82 5.16 -16.65
CA ILE A 541 -1.29 5.15 -18.01
C ILE A 541 -1.38 6.55 -18.62
N GLN A 542 -0.44 6.90 -19.50
CA GLN A 542 -0.38 8.21 -20.14
C GLN A 542 -0.56 8.09 -21.66
N LEU A 543 -1.43 8.94 -22.22
CA LEU A 543 -1.70 9.03 -23.66
C LEU A 543 -1.28 10.41 -24.17
N SER A 544 -0.38 10.45 -25.16
CA SER A 544 0.04 11.70 -25.79
C SER A 544 -1.10 12.32 -26.64
N ASP A 545 -1.08 13.63 -26.85
CA ASP A 545 -1.94 14.32 -27.84
C ASP A 545 -3.47 14.25 -27.58
N VAL A 546 -3.86 13.87 -26.37
CA VAL A 546 -5.25 13.87 -25.89
C VAL A 546 -5.35 14.77 -24.68
N THR A 547 -6.50 15.43 -24.49
CA THR A 547 -6.79 16.29 -23.34
C THR A 547 -8.16 15.94 -22.78
N PRO A 548 -8.40 16.08 -21.46
CA PRO A 548 -9.73 15.90 -20.90
C PRO A 548 -10.67 16.97 -21.47
N LYS A 549 -11.91 16.60 -21.79
CA LYS A 549 -12.91 17.58 -22.25
C LYS A 549 -13.64 18.25 -21.08
N ASP A 550 -13.81 17.50 -20.00
CA ASP A 550 -14.33 18.05 -18.75
C ASP A 550 -13.31 19.02 -18.12
N PRO A 551 -13.80 20.07 -17.43
CA PRO A 551 -12.92 21.04 -16.79
C PRO A 551 -12.06 20.35 -15.74
N VAL A 552 -10.76 20.58 -15.81
CA VAL A 552 -9.80 20.17 -14.77
C VAL A 552 -10.23 20.79 -13.45
N TRP A 553 -10.27 19.98 -12.40
CA TRP A 553 -10.59 20.47 -11.07
C TRP A 553 -9.48 21.40 -10.59
N SER A 554 -9.76 22.71 -10.55
CA SER A 554 -8.77 23.76 -10.27
C SER A 554 -8.77 24.26 -8.82
N GLU A 555 -9.71 23.80 -7.99
CA GLU A 555 -9.73 24.13 -6.56
C GLU A 555 -8.75 23.22 -5.82
N ALA A 556 -7.47 23.57 -5.88
CA ALA A 556 -6.56 23.28 -4.80
C ALA A 556 -6.89 24.25 -3.64
N GLU A 557 -8.08 24.13 -3.04
CA GLU A 557 -8.24 24.63 -1.68
C GLU A 557 -7.28 23.83 -0.79
N GLU A 558 -6.62 24.53 0.13
CA GLU A 558 -5.69 24.00 1.12
C GLU A 558 -6.32 22.82 1.88
N GLY A 559 -6.25 21.62 1.30
CA GLY A 559 -6.26 20.39 2.07
C GLY A 559 -5.14 20.57 3.07
N SER A 560 -5.49 20.59 4.36
CA SER A 560 -4.57 20.82 5.48
C SER A 560 -3.22 20.24 5.13
N SER A 561 -2.24 21.12 4.89
CA SER A 561 -0.92 20.76 4.39
C SER A 561 -0.45 19.56 5.20
N GLN A 562 -0.30 18.43 4.50
CA GLN A 562 0.11 17.18 5.11
C GLN A 562 1.50 17.43 5.68
N GLU A 563 1.56 17.67 6.99
CA GLU A 563 2.82 17.88 7.68
C GLU A 563 3.65 16.61 7.46
N GLN A 564 4.64 16.67 6.59
CA GLN A 564 5.60 15.58 6.42
C GLN A 564 6.41 15.48 7.71
N HIS A 565 6.11 14.47 8.52
CA HIS A 565 6.82 14.25 9.77
C HIS A 565 8.08 13.43 9.49
N GLY A 566 9.21 14.12 9.29
CA GLY A 566 10.54 13.52 9.30
C GLY A 566 10.98 13.14 10.71
N TRP A 567 11.95 12.21 10.83
CA TRP A 567 12.62 11.88 12.10
C TRP A 567 13.52 13.03 12.64
N SER A 568 13.60 14.12 11.90
CA SER A 568 14.37 15.34 12.16
C SER A 568 13.62 16.52 11.56
N PHE A 569 13.61 17.65 12.25
CA PHE A 569 13.00 18.88 11.76
C PHE A 569 13.96 19.58 10.77
N PRO A 570 13.53 19.97 9.56
CA PRO A 570 14.41 20.65 8.62
C PRO A 570 14.91 21.97 9.22
N PRO A 571 16.20 22.31 9.09
CA PRO A 571 16.75 23.55 9.65
C PRO A 571 16.14 24.83 9.04
N ASN A 572 15.45 24.73 7.89
CA ASN A 572 14.98 25.85 7.07
C ASN A 572 13.45 25.96 6.94
N GLU A 573 12.64 25.34 7.81
CA GLU A 573 11.20 25.62 7.78
C GLU A 573 10.91 27.05 8.27
N GLU A 574 10.19 27.82 7.45
CA GLU A 574 9.92 29.24 7.66
C GLU A 574 8.91 29.52 8.79
N ASP A 575 8.14 28.51 9.23
CA ASP A 575 6.99 28.71 10.12
C ASP A 575 7.21 28.15 11.55
N GLY A 576 8.17 28.74 12.27
CA GLY A 576 8.41 28.41 13.69
C GLY A 576 7.35 28.96 14.66
N ASP A 577 6.35 29.69 14.14
CA ASP A 577 5.33 30.39 14.91
C ASP A 577 3.99 29.63 14.97
N LEU A 578 3.94 28.42 14.38
CA LEU A 578 2.77 27.54 14.38
C LEU A 578 2.20 27.29 15.77
N ILE A 579 3.04 27.21 16.80
CA ILE A 579 2.61 26.98 18.19
C ILE A 579 1.65 28.07 18.70
N PHE A 580 1.73 29.29 18.16
CA PHE A 580 0.87 30.41 18.53
C PHE A 580 -0.47 30.39 17.80
N ASN A 581 -0.50 29.80 16.60
CA ASN A 581 -1.66 29.75 15.72
C ASN A 581 -2.36 28.38 15.73
N LEU A 582 -1.95 27.45 16.60
CA LEU A 582 -2.58 26.14 16.70
C LEU A 582 -4.08 26.26 17.02
N PRO A 583 -4.95 25.66 16.17
CA PRO A 583 -6.37 25.52 16.47
C PRO A 583 -6.60 24.77 17.79
N ASN A 584 -7.68 25.09 18.50
CA ASN A 584 -8.03 24.41 19.76
C ASN A 584 -8.37 22.91 19.57
N ASP A 585 -8.65 22.52 18.33
CA ASP A 585 -8.95 21.16 17.88
C ASP A 585 -7.79 20.48 17.17
N ALA A 586 -6.58 21.05 17.19
CA ALA A 586 -5.39 20.41 16.62
C ALA A 586 -5.05 19.10 17.34
N TYR A 587 -4.89 18.00 16.59
CA TYR A 587 -4.47 16.72 17.18
C TYR A 587 -3.09 16.83 17.86
N LEU A 588 -2.80 15.92 18.79
CA LEU A 588 -1.59 15.99 19.62
C LEU A 588 -0.28 15.88 18.81
N GLY A 589 -0.32 15.28 17.62
CA GLY A 589 0.83 15.25 16.71
C GLY A 589 1.17 16.64 16.15
N ALA A 590 0.18 17.44 15.76
CA ALA A 590 0.41 18.83 15.33
C ALA A 590 1.00 19.69 16.48
N VAL A 591 0.56 19.45 17.73
CA VAL A 591 1.16 20.09 18.91
C VAL A 591 2.64 19.72 19.05
N GLU A 592 2.98 18.44 18.92
CA GLU A 592 4.37 17.95 18.96
C GLU A 592 5.22 18.57 17.84
N THR A 593 4.70 18.63 16.61
CA THR A 593 5.37 19.22 15.44
C THR A 593 5.60 20.71 15.63
N ALA A 594 4.57 21.46 16.06
CA ALA A 594 4.68 22.88 16.33
C ALA A 594 5.75 23.18 17.41
N TRP A 595 5.79 22.38 18.48
CA TRP A 595 6.85 22.47 19.48
C TRP A 595 8.24 22.14 18.92
N GLY A 596 8.35 21.11 18.08
CA GLY A 596 9.61 20.74 17.44
C GLY A 596 10.18 21.85 16.55
N ARG A 597 9.32 22.48 15.74
CA ARG A 597 9.65 23.65 14.91
C ARG A 597 10.02 24.87 15.75
N TYR A 598 9.23 25.18 16.77
CA TYR A 598 9.47 26.32 17.67
C TYR A 598 10.81 26.17 18.42
N LEU A 599 11.09 25.01 19.01
CA LEU A 599 12.37 24.74 19.68
C LEU A 599 13.56 24.79 18.72
N SER A 600 13.38 24.32 17.48
CA SER A 600 14.41 24.40 16.44
C SER A 600 14.70 25.85 16.04
N LYS A 601 13.65 26.68 15.91
CA LYS A 601 13.76 28.12 15.67
C LYS A 601 14.50 28.82 16.81
N LEU A 602 14.13 28.57 18.07
CA LEU A 602 14.80 29.15 19.23
C LEU A 602 16.30 28.84 19.27
N ALA A 603 16.68 27.60 18.94
CA ALA A 603 18.09 27.21 18.88
C ALA A 603 18.86 27.92 17.75
N ARG A 604 18.22 28.13 16.59
CA ARG A 604 18.78 28.86 15.45
C ARG A 604 18.98 30.35 15.78
N ASP A 605 17.95 30.97 16.36
CA ASP A 605 17.94 32.40 16.66
C ASP A 605 18.91 32.78 17.79
N ALA A 606 19.29 31.82 18.66
CA ALA A 606 20.31 31.99 19.68
C ALA A 606 21.74 32.19 19.13
N GLY A 607 21.98 31.93 17.83
CA GLY A 607 23.21 32.36 17.13
C GLY A 607 24.49 31.58 17.45
N GLU A 608 24.41 30.40 18.06
CA GLU A 608 25.59 29.55 18.31
C GLU A 608 25.97 28.71 17.07
N PRO A 609 27.28 28.48 16.81
CA PRO A 609 27.75 27.69 15.66
C PRO A 609 27.27 26.22 15.67
N ASP A 610 26.80 25.71 16.81
CA ASP A 610 26.24 24.36 16.97
C ASP A 610 24.70 24.33 16.82
N SER A 611 24.05 25.43 16.41
CA SER A 611 22.58 25.51 16.27
C SER A 611 22.01 24.56 15.20
N GLU A 612 22.74 24.33 14.10
CA GLU A 612 22.41 23.28 13.11
C GLU A 612 22.47 21.87 13.73
N PHE A 613 23.30 21.67 14.75
CA PHE A 613 23.41 20.40 15.47
C PHE A 613 22.19 20.15 16.37
N PHE A 614 21.62 21.22 16.95
CA PHE A 614 20.45 21.14 17.83
C PHE A 614 19.20 20.62 17.10
N SER A 615 18.85 21.21 15.96
CA SER A 615 17.69 20.79 15.15
C SER A 615 17.85 19.36 14.63
N THR A 616 19.07 18.96 14.28
CA THR A 616 19.40 17.61 13.80
C THR A 616 19.30 16.53 14.91
N MET A 617 19.41 16.93 16.17
CA MET A 617 19.39 16.03 17.34
C MET A 617 18.08 16.02 18.14
N LEU A 618 17.18 16.97 17.92
CA LEU A 618 15.84 16.95 18.50
C LEU A 618 15.00 15.87 17.83
N ARG A 619 14.61 14.84 18.59
CA ARG A 619 13.91 13.65 18.06
C ARG A 619 12.84 13.15 19.03
N ASN A 620 11.95 12.31 18.50
CA ASN A 620 11.06 11.51 19.34
C ASN A 620 11.88 10.57 20.22
N ARG A 621 11.68 10.66 21.53
CA ARG A 621 12.51 9.94 22.50
C ARG A 621 12.12 8.47 22.64
N LEU A 622 10.82 8.23 22.71
CA LEU A 622 10.22 6.90 22.73
C LEU A 622 9.41 6.72 21.45
N TYR A 623 9.35 5.49 20.96
CA TYR A 623 8.34 5.15 19.96
C TYR A 623 6.96 5.51 20.50
N ARG A 624 6.17 6.25 19.72
CA ARG A 624 4.84 6.75 20.13
C ARG A 624 3.92 5.63 20.64
N CYS A 625 4.08 4.41 20.11
CA CYS A 625 3.33 3.23 20.55
C CYS A 625 3.63 2.79 22.00
N LEU A 626 4.76 3.22 22.59
CA LEU A 626 5.16 2.92 23.97
C LEU A 626 4.71 3.98 24.97
N LEU A 627 4.19 5.11 24.49
CA LEU A 627 3.66 6.18 25.33
C LEU A 627 2.20 5.90 25.71
N PRO A 628 1.74 6.33 26.90
CA PRO A 628 0.31 6.32 27.21
C PRO A 628 -0.47 7.21 26.22
N PRO A 629 -1.75 6.91 25.95
CA PRO A 629 -2.60 7.74 25.10
C PRO A 629 -2.63 9.20 25.57
N GLY A 630 -2.56 10.15 24.63
CA GLY A 630 -2.55 11.58 24.96
C GLY A 630 -1.22 12.14 25.48
N TYR A 631 -0.12 11.38 25.40
CA TYR A 631 1.23 11.85 25.75
C TYR A 631 2.16 11.87 24.53
N ARG A 632 2.97 12.93 24.40
CA ARG A 632 4.10 13.00 23.47
C ARG A 632 5.39 13.36 24.18
N GLU A 633 6.51 12.94 23.60
CA GLU A 633 7.83 13.16 24.18
C GLU A 633 8.87 13.46 23.08
N LEU A 634 9.36 14.70 23.09
CA LEU A 634 10.57 15.08 22.36
C LEU A 634 11.77 15.03 23.30
N GLY A 635 12.93 14.69 22.77
CA GLY A 635 14.16 14.69 23.51
C GLY A 635 15.37 14.94 22.63
N MET A 636 16.45 15.35 23.27
CA MET A 636 17.76 15.50 22.67
C MET A 636 18.76 14.69 23.47
N GLU A 637 19.49 13.80 22.79
CA GLU A 637 20.51 12.97 23.45
C GLU A 637 21.72 13.83 23.88
N PRO A 638 22.38 13.50 25.00
CA PRO A 638 23.38 14.37 25.62
C PRO A 638 24.76 14.22 24.98
N PHE A 639 24.92 14.69 23.74
CA PHE A 639 26.20 14.55 23.03
C PHE A 639 27.21 15.65 23.42
N LEU A 640 26.80 16.92 23.36
CA LEU A 640 27.63 18.11 23.69
C LEU A 640 27.09 18.91 24.90
N CYS A 641 25.89 18.59 25.38
CA CYS A 641 25.22 19.30 26.47
C CYS A 641 24.57 18.31 27.44
N SER A 642 23.81 18.80 28.44
CA SER A 642 23.09 17.93 29.39
C SER A 642 21.92 17.17 28.75
N GLY A 643 21.65 17.35 27.45
CA GLY A 643 20.43 16.88 26.78
C GLY A 643 19.20 17.67 27.22
N PHE A 644 18.04 17.28 26.70
CA PHE A 644 16.78 17.98 26.92
C PHE A 644 15.58 17.03 26.79
N HIS A 645 14.52 17.28 27.56
CA HIS A 645 13.26 16.53 27.48
C HIS A 645 12.05 17.46 27.43
N ALA A 646 11.09 17.16 26.57
CA ALA A 646 9.82 17.86 26.53
C ALA A 646 8.66 16.87 26.48
N PHE A 647 7.62 17.13 27.27
CA PHE A 647 6.42 16.31 27.36
C PHE A 647 5.20 17.15 27.00
N PHE A 648 4.39 16.66 26.07
CA PHE A 648 3.23 17.39 25.56
C PHE A 648 1.94 16.62 25.74
N ARG A 649 0.89 17.39 26.06
CA ARG A 649 -0.50 16.96 26.12
C ARG A 649 -1.38 17.99 25.43
N HIS A 650 -2.63 17.61 25.16
CA HIS A 650 -3.58 18.48 24.49
C HIS A 650 -4.30 19.41 25.49
N GLU A 651 -4.60 20.66 25.13
CA GLU A 651 -5.28 21.62 26.00
C GLU A 651 -6.65 21.13 26.51
N ARG A 652 -7.41 20.39 25.70
CA ARG A 652 -8.67 19.74 26.11
C ARG A 652 -8.57 18.83 27.33
N ASP A 653 -7.39 18.22 27.57
CA ASP A 653 -7.16 17.31 28.69
C ASP A 653 -6.68 18.07 29.93
N LYS A 654 -6.64 19.41 29.88
CA LYS A 654 -6.12 20.25 30.95
C LYS A 654 -7.09 20.30 32.12
N THR A 655 -6.77 19.56 33.17
CA THR A 655 -7.32 19.75 34.52
C THR A 655 -6.19 19.82 35.55
N PRO A 656 -6.42 20.37 36.76
CA PRO A 656 -5.43 20.32 37.83
C PRO A 656 -4.95 18.89 38.15
N GLU A 657 -5.86 17.92 38.11
CA GLU A 657 -5.56 16.51 38.34
C GLU A 657 -4.67 15.92 37.23
N GLU A 658 -4.95 16.26 35.97
CA GLU A 658 -4.17 15.80 34.82
C GLU A 658 -2.77 16.42 34.80
N TRP A 659 -2.61 17.67 35.26
CA TRP A 659 -1.28 18.27 35.48
C TRP A 659 -0.46 17.48 36.49
N GLU A 660 -1.04 17.15 37.65
CA GLU A 660 -0.37 16.36 38.68
C GLU A 660 0.00 14.97 38.19
N GLN A 661 -0.92 14.27 37.53
CA GLN A 661 -0.64 12.96 36.93
C GLN A 661 0.47 13.01 35.87
N THR A 662 0.49 14.07 35.06
CA THR A 662 1.53 14.29 34.05
C THR A 662 2.89 14.50 34.70
N LEU A 663 2.98 15.32 35.76
CA LEU A 663 4.22 15.55 36.49
C LEU A 663 4.74 14.27 37.17
N GLN A 664 3.85 13.45 37.73
CA GLN A 664 4.21 12.14 38.28
C GLN A 664 4.73 11.18 37.19
N TYR A 665 4.09 11.17 36.02
CA TYR A 665 4.55 10.42 34.86
C TYR A 665 5.95 10.86 34.43
N VAL A 666 6.17 12.17 34.29
CA VAL A 666 7.44 12.79 33.88
C VAL A 666 8.55 12.40 34.85
N ALA A 667 8.36 12.60 36.15
CA ALA A 667 9.36 12.25 37.16
C ALA A 667 9.70 10.75 37.15
N ARG A 668 8.70 9.88 36.94
CA ARG A 668 8.90 8.43 36.80
C ARG A 668 9.71 8.09 35.55
N GLN A 669 9.44 8.71 34.41
CA GLN A 669 10.21 8.44 33.18
C GLN A 669 11.66 8.90 33.32
N LEU A 670 11.88 10.11 33.85
CA LEU A 670 13.22 10.66 34.03
C LEU A 670 14.05 9.83 35.03
N SER A 671 13.42 9.27 36.09
CA SER A 671 14.11 8.38 37.04
C SER A 671 14.67 7.10 36.41
N LYS A 672 14.07 6.59 35.33
CA LYS A 672 14.58 5.41 34.63
C LYS A 672 15.87 5.70 33.86
N LEU A 673 16.14 6.96 33.55
CA LEU A 673 17.31 7.41 32.79
C LEU A 673 18.54 7.50 33.66
N GLU A 674 18.34 7.89 34.92
CA GLU A 674 19.36 7.89 35.95
C GLU A 674 20.02 6.51 36.14
N VAL A 675 19.26 5.43 35.95
CA VAL A 675 19.72 4.04 36.15
C VAL A 675 20.57 3.52 34.99
N ARG A 676 20.70 4.24 33.86
CA ARG A 676 21.47 3.81 32.68
C ARG A 676 22.86 4.48 32.64
N PRO A 677 23.95 3.78 33.02
CA PRO A 677 25.29 4.34 32.96
C PRO A 677 25.82 4.21 31.54
N ARG A 678 25.55 5.17 30.66
CA ARG A 678 26.00 5.09 29.26
C ARG A 678 26.85 6.22 28.72
N GLU A 679 27.31 7.18 29.51
CA GLU A 679 28.07 8.29 28.93
C GLU A 679 29.36 8.75 29.61
N ARG A 680 30.22 9.31 28.75
CA ARG A 680 31.56 9.87 29.01
C ARG A 680 31.55 11.14 29.88
N PHE A 681 30.39 11.77 30.12
CA PHE A 681 30.26 13.02 30.86
C PHE A 681 29.46 12.87 32.17
N ARG A 682 29.95 13.46 33.27
CA ARG A 682 29.22 13.52 34.56
C ARG A 682 28.08 14.54 34.46
N ARG A 683 26.85 14.07 34.35
CA ARG A 683 25.65 14.93 34.31
C ARG A 683 25.08 15.21 35.70
N TRP A 684 24.37 16.33 35.82
CA TRP A 684 23.71 16.77 37.07
C TRP A 684 22.18 16.65 37.01
N GLY A 685 21.63 16.49 35.81
CA GLY A 685 20.20 16.47 35.58
C GLY A 685 19.86 16.78 34.12
N HIS A 686 18.59 17.09 33.88
CA HIS A 686 18.06 17.48 32.56
C HIS A 686 17.12 18.68 32.67
N PRO A 687 17.19 19.66 31.73
CA PRO A 687 16.10 20.59 31.50
C PRO A 687 14.87 19.85 30.95
N VAL A 688 13.69 20.25 31.44
CA VAL A 688 12.42 19.57 31.15
C VAL A 688 11.32 20.59 30.84
N ILE A 689 10.66 20.43 29.71
CA ILE A 689 9.41 21.12 29.37
C ILE A 689 8.23 20.19 29.63
N VAL A 690 7.17 20.73 30.25
CA VAL A 690 5.85 20.09 30.29
C VAL A 690 4.83 21.09 29.79
N ALA A 691 4.11 20.75 28.71
CA ALA A 691 3.12 21.65 28.14
C ALA A 691 1.79 20.96 27.80
N PHE A 692 0.72 21.74 27.93
CA PHE A 692 -0.61 21.44 27.41
C PHE A 692 -0.87 22.44 26.29
N SER A 693 -0.67 22.00 25.04
CA SER A 693 -0.59 22.88 23.85
C SER A 693 0.39 24.04 24.08
N ALA A 694 -0.05 25.31 24.03
CA ALA A 694 0.79 26.49 24.22
C ALA A 694 1.04 26.86 25.71
N ARG A 695 0.41 26.16 26.66
CA ARG A 695 0.57 26.44 28.09
C ARG A 695 1.68 25.57 28.69
N VAL A 696 2.74 26.19 29.18
CA VAL A 696 3.99 25.52 29.53
C VAL A 696 4.43 25.76 30.98
N LYS A 697 5.10 24.74 31.54
CA LYS A 697 5.95 24.88 32.72
C LYS A 697 7.35 24.36 32.42
N LEU A 698 8.35 25.13 32.84
CA LEU A 698 9.77 24.81 32.66
C LEU A 698 10.37 24.30 33.97
N PHE A 699 11.03 23.15 33.89
CA PHE A 699 11.62 22.45 35.02
C PHE A 699 13.07 22.06 34.76
N TYR A 700 13.77 21.70 35.84
CA TYR A 700 15.04 20.99 35.83
C TYR A 700 14.92 19.75 36.72
N TYR A 701 15.13 18.58 36.13
CA TYR A 701 15.12 17.31 36.86
C TYR A 701 16.53 16.98 37.34
N VAL A 702 16.69 16.81 38.66
CA VAL A 702 18.00 16.66 39.30
C VAL A 702 18.32 15.20 39.57
N PHE A 703 19.53 14.76 39.19
CA PHE A 703 20.01 13.42 39.53
C PHE A 703 20.44 13.32 40.99
N HIS A 704 20.20 12.14 41.55
CA HIS A 704 20.47 11.79 42.93
C HIS A 704 21.98 11.79 43.17
N ARG A 705 22.37 12.39 44.29
CA ARG A 705 23.74 12.43 44.78
C ARG A 705 23.74 12.20 46.27
N GLU A 706 24.76 11.49 46.72
CA GLU A 706 24.98 11.26 48.15
C GLU A 706 25.35 12.54 48.90
N VAL A 707 25.96 13.52 48.21
CA VAL A 707 26.47 14.75 48.82
C VAL A 707 25.99 15.98 48.05
N LYS A 708 25.51 16.98 48.81
CA LYS A 708 25.09 18.29 48.30
C LYS A 708 26.29 19.04 47.71
N PRO A 709 26.20 19.57 46.47
CA PRO A 709 27.27 20.31 45.84
C PRO A 709 27.52 21.69 46.50
N PRO A 710 28.75 22.21 46.45
CA PRO A 710 29.04 23.57 46.90
C PRO A 710 28.34 24.60 46.00
N ILE A 711 27.68 25.59 46.61
CA ILE A 711 26.94 26.64 45.91
C ILE A 711 27.77 27.92 45.92
N CYS A 712 27.86 28.61 44.77
CA CYS A 712 28.55 29.88 44.66
C CYS A 712 27.92 30.98 45.54
N SER A 713 28.70 31.98 45.92
CA SER A 713 28.21 33.19 46.58
C SER A 713 27.27 33.97 45.64
N ASN A 714 26.01 34.15 46.04
CA ASN A 714 24.85 34.72 45.29
C ASN A 714 24.21 33.80 44.21
N PRO A 715 23.66 32.63 44.59
CA PRO A 715 22.94 31.77 43.66
C PRO A 715 21.52 32.30 43.36
N LYS A 716 21.00 32.00 42.16
CA LYS A 716 19.57 32.15 41.87
C LYS A 716 18.75 31.21 42.75
N SER A 717 17.51 31.56 43.08
CA SER A 717 16.64 30.78 43.99
C SER A 717 16.53 29.29 43.59
N TYR A 718 16.29 29.01 42.31
CA TYR A 718 16.20 27.64 41.80
C TYR A 718 17.53 26.86 41.90
N THR A 719 18.69 27.53 41.93
CA THR A 719 20.00 26.86 42.08
C THR A 719 20.18 26.30 43.48
N VAL A 720 19.65 27.00 44.49
CA VAL A 720 19.62 26.51 45.87
C VAL A 720 18.70 25.30 45.97
N GLU A 721 17.51 25.39 45.37
CA GLU A 721 16.52 24.31 45.37
C GLU A 721 17.04 23.05 44.64
N ILE A 722 17.75 23.21 43.51
CA ILE A 722 18.41 22.11 42.80
C ILE A 722 19.43 21.41 43.70
N ALA A 723 20.28 22.18 44.39
CA ALA A 723 21.29 21.63 45.28
C ALA A 723 20.66 20.92 46.49
N ASP A 724 19.52 21.39 47.01
CA ASP A 724 18.79 20.70 48.08
C ASP A 724 18.18 19.39 47.59
N LYS A 725 17.44 19.44 46.48
CA LYS A 725 16.73 18.29 45.92
C LYS A 725 17.65 17.19 45.37
N CYS A 726 18.91 17.49 45.05
CA CYS A 726 19.84 16.46 44.56
C CYS A 726 20.09 15.32 45.56
N THR A 727 19.87 15.54 46.86
CA THR A 727 20.05 14.51 47.91
C THR A 727 18.76 13.76 48.24
N ASP A 728 17.61 14.15 47.68
CA ASP A 728 16.33 13.49 47.97
C ASP A 728 16.33 12.07 47.35
N PRO A 729 16.12 11.00 48.15
CA PRO A 729 16.03 9.64 47.62
C PRO A 729 14.78 9.44 46.77
N ASN A 730 13.72 10.23 46.96
CA ASN A 730 12.49 10.13 46.20
C ASN A 730 12.61 10.89 44.86
N SER A 731 12.69 10.14 43.77
CA SER A 731 12.77 10.70 42.41
C SER A 731 11.58 11.61 42.04
N GLY A 732 10.40 11.41 42.62
CA GLY A 732 9.21 12.23 42.38
C GLY A 732 9.35 13.68 42.85
N ARG A 733 10.24 13.95 43.82
CA ARG A 733 10.44 15.28 44.41
C ARG A 733 11.60 16.05 43.82
N ARG A 734 12.31 15.46 42.85
CA ARG A 734 13.54 16.01 42.26
C ARG A 734 13.31 16.85 40.99
N LEU A 735 12.06 17.15 40.67
CA LEU A 735 11.69 18.12 39.66
C LEU A 735 11.65 19.52 40.29
N VAL A 736 12.47 20.45 39.79
CA VAL A 736 12.57 21.84 40.26
C VAL A 736 11.99 22.75 39.20
N GLN A 737 11.06 23.65 39.55
CA GLN A 737 10.50 24.60 38.60
C GLN A 737 11.46 25.79 38.42
N LEU A 738 11.82 26.10 37.17
CA LEU A 738 12.81 27.15 36.87
C LEU A 738 12.19 28.55 36.84
N ILE A 739 10.94 28.66 36.40
CA ILE A 739 10.18 29.92 36.37
C ILE A 739 9.11 29.86 37.47
N ALA A 740 9.25 30.70 38.49
CA ALA A 740 8.35 30.71 39.65
C ALA A 740 6.93 31.18 39.27
N GLY A 741 5.92 30.41 39.69
CA GLY A 741 4.49 30.68 39.49
C GLY A 741 3.66 29.41 39.66
N GLU A 742 2.47 29.50 40.27
CA GLU A 742 1.56 28.36 40.39
C GLU A 742 0.90 28.03 39.04
N ASP A 743 0.58 29.06 38.26
CA ASP A 743 -0.04 28.92 36.95
C ASP A 743 0.98 28.65 35.83
N PRO A 744 0.62 27.83 34.81
CA PRO A 744 1.45 27.64 33.62
C PRO A 744 1.52 28.94 32.80
N ILE A 745 2.67 29.16 32.17
CA ILE A 745 2.91 30.29 31.26
C ILE A 745 2.16 30.03 29.96
N ASP A 746 1.46 31.03 29.44
CA ASP A 746 0.85 30.95 28.11
C ASP A 746 1.79 31.57 27.07
N LEU A 747 2.26 30.79 26.12
CA LEU A 747 3.16 31.29 25.07
C LEU A 747 2.44 32.18 24.04
N LYS A 748 1.11 32.21 24.04
CA LYS A 748 0.32 33.16 23.24
C LYS A 748 0.39 34.58 23.80
N ASP A 749 0.79 34.74 25.07
CA ASP A 749 1.04 36.04 25.69
C ASP A 749 2.51 36.45 25.49
N ASP A 750 2.73 37.70 25.05
CA ASP A 750 4.06 38.20 24.69
C ASP A 750 5.00 38.27 25.91
N ASP A 751 4.50 38.67 27.08
CA ASP A 751 5.30 38.72 28.32
C ASP A 751 5.67 37.31 28.80
N GLY A 752 4.68 36.40 28.79
CA GLY A 752 4.89 34.98 29.05
C GLY A 752 5.94 34.35 28.12
N ARG A 753 5.85 34.64 26.82
CA ARG A 753 6.78 34.15 25.80
C ARG A 753 8.20 34.66 26.03
N MET A 754 8.38 35.98 26.13
CA MET A 754 9.71 36.56 26.37
C MET A 754 10.38 35.98 27.61
N ARG A 755 9.60 35.72 28.67
CA ARG A 755 10.10 35.14 29.93
C ARG A 755 10.47 33.67 29.82
N PHE A 756 9.85 32.94 28.90
CA PHE A 756 10.17 31.54 28.61
C PHE A 756 11.43 31.42 27.73
N GLU A 757 11.57 32.31 26.75
CA GLU A 757 12.71 32.31 25.82
C GLU A 757 14.03 32.79 26.47
N SER A 758 13.95 33.62 27.50
CA SER A 758 15.10 34.11 28.29
C SER A 758 15.65 33.10 29.28
#